data_AF-D9S0A1-F1
#
_entry.id   AF-D9S0A1-F1
#
_cell.length_a   1.000
_cell.length_b   1.000
_cell.length_c   1.000
_cell.angle_alpha   90.00
_cell.angle_beta   90.00
_cell.angle_gamma   90.00
#
_symmetry.space_group_name_H-M   'P 1'
#
loop_
_entity.id
_entity.type
_entity.pdbx_description
1 polymer ?
#
loop_
_entity_poly.entity_id
_entity_poly.type
_entity_poly.pdbx_seq_one_letter_code
_entity_poly.pdbx_strand_id
1 'polypeptide(L)'
;MEEIRLNINGREVRGLKGQTILEVARENGIDIPTLCYDERVKIYGSCGLCLVEVEGAPKLLRACATEISNGMVVYTDTKKVRASRKVALELLLSNHTGDCRPPCRQACPARTDCQGYVGLIANGQYREAVKLIKEQLPLPASIGRICPHPCEDACRRQLVEEPIAIAWLKSFVGDVDLASEYPYMPEIKPPTGKSVSVIGSGPAGLSAAYYLAKEGHRVVVYEAMEKPGGMLRYGIPQYRLPKEVLDREIDLIRKMGVEFITGCRVGRDVTLDYLRSSYDAVFVAIGAWKSAKVGCPGEDLDGVLGGIDFLRAVAKGEPVNMGRRVAVVGGGNTAMDACRTAIRLGAEEVYVLYRRTRNEMPANEVEIKEAEEEGVKFVFLVSPIEIMGRDGRVAAVRLQKMRLGEPDSTGRRKPEPIPGEEMILEVDTVIAAIGQEVNPEGLEGLNLTRKRTISADEGTFATSIPGVFAGGDAINEGPGIAIEAVADGKKAAEVIMSYLEGNTIPFREPYVVRRSDLTQADFADRERIPRVPMPHLSPEERKTNFREFVLGYSEEEAKKEAMRCLECGCKDFFECKLIKYANEYGVNPEKLAGEVSRYEYRDDHPFIVRDPNKCILCGLCVRVCDEVMGITALGFVNRGFDTVIKPEFELPLRDTSCISCGQCVAVCPTGALQEKPPVAKPVPVATEKKHTVCSFCGVGCNMKLDIRGDMILRALPDKESPVDAGHLCVKGRFGFSALKAGERLTTPLVRENGKLAETSWEEALLYAGRKVQGIRAMNGGESLAVFVSPRLTNEEIFMAVEFAKKGLGTPHVASFSNTTSGLKDVLGFDASTNSLEELTSTDMILLIGCRVMEDYAVAGLKIREALKEGAKLVVINPEPSIADEWAHKVVRPENSVDFLKALLKGLIEEGFTSGAARAEGFEELKASLADTAVSDDIREIARLYGKAGNAMVVFDHERLTRDAERLIASIAVVSGHIGRPRNGIVMLKAKGNAQGLVDMGVTADAAEILKLIEQGRIKGAFIFGEDPAGADAAVTGILKKLEFLAVQDLFLTDTARLADVVLPAAAFSESRGSYTSAERRVQWFERALPASTGRENWQVIRDLAGATGCAFNFGSAEEVLDAISRQIPEYRGVKKTALTGGGIFWPAGTKDAFGMPVLYREGFNFESGKARLAVSAGGPAFRCMGPADAVERAFARKMEETGIAR
;
A
#
# COMPACT_ATOMS: atom_id res chain seq x y z
N MET A 1 -35.92 7.19 20.61
CA MET A 1 -36.22 5.74 20.52
C MET A 1 -36.13 5.14 21.92
N GLU A 2 -36.68 3.96 22.15
CA GLU A 2 -36.61 3.26 23.44
C GLU A 2 -35.22 2.66 23.64
N GLU A 3 -34.55 2.95 24.76
CA GLU A 3 -33.24 2.39 25.12
C GLU A 3 -33.42 0.95 25.63
N ILE A 4 -32.72 -0.01 25.02
CA ILE A 4 -32.75 -1.42 25.37
C ILE A 4 -31.43 -1.81 26.02
N ARG A 5 -31.49 -2.55 27.13
CA ARG A 5 -30.32 -3.10 27.80
C ARG A 5 -30.20 -4.59 27.53
N LEU A 6 -28.99 -5.02 27.19
CA LEU A 6 -28.65 -6.43 26.98
C LEU A 6 -27.24 -6.70 27.49
N ASN A 7 -26.92 -7.97 27.69
CA ASN A 7 -25.59 -8.41 28.05
C ASN A 7 -24.93 -9.13 26.86
N ILE A 8 -23.70 -8.77 26.51
CA ILE A 8 -22.91 -9.47 25.50
C ILE A 8 -21.58 -9.88 26.13
N ASN A 9 -21.30 -11.18 26.19
CA ASN A 9 -20.10 -11.78 26.79
C ASN A 9 -19.82 -11.31 28.24
N GLY A 10 -20.85 -11.14 29.05
CA GLY A 10 -20.74 -10.65 30.44
C GLY A 10 -20.78 -9.12 30.56
N ARG A 11 -20.60 -8.36 29.47
CA ARG A 11 -20.65 -6.89 29.48
C ARG A 11 -22.08 -6.39 29.28
N GLU A 12 -22.59 -5.59 30.20
CA GLU A 12 -23.84 -4.84 30.00
C GLU A 12 -23.60 -3.75 28.95
N VAL A 13 -24.41 -3.76 27.89
CA VAL A 13 -24.38 -2.82 26.78
C VAL A 13 -25.78 -2.25 26.53
N ARG A 14 -25.85 -1.14 25.81
CA ARG A 14 -27.10 -0.47 25.49
C ARG A 14 -27.20 -0.27 23.98
N GLY A 15 -28.43 -0.35 23.48
CA GLY A 15 -28.79 -0.03 22.11
C GLY A 15 -30.18 0.60 22.03
N LEU A 16 -30.59 0.95 20.82
CA LEU A 16 -31.90 1.49 20.50
C LEU A 16 -32.79 0.40 19.90
N LYS A 17 -34.07 0.41 20.28
CA LYS A 17 -35.09 -0.47 19.71
C LYS A 17 -35.10 -0.40 18.18
N GLY A 18 -35.00 -1.57 17.54
CA GLY A 18 -34.86 -1.75 16.09
C GLY A 18 -33.44 -2.08 15.64
N GLN A 19 -32.40 -1.85 16.45
CA GLN A 19 -31.05 -2.31 16.15
C GLN A 19 -30.92 -3.83 16.29
N THR A 20 -30.04 -4.41 15.46
CA THR A 20 -29.62 -5.80 15.56
C THR A 20 -28.52 -6.00 16.60
N ILE A 21 -28.34 -7.25 17.06
CA ILE A 21 -27.24 -7.64 17.96
C ILE A 21 -25.87 -7.22 17.37
N LEU A 22 -25.68 -7.31 16.05
CA LEU A 22 -24.41 -6.96 15.40
C LEU A 22 -24.11 -5.46 15.46
N GLU A 23 -25.11 -4.60 15.25
CA GLU A 23 -24.94 -3.15 15.34
C GLU A 23 -24.54 -2.73 16.76
N VAL A 24 -25.30 -3.16 17.77
CA VAL A 24 -24.96 -2.86 19.18
C VAL A 24 -23.60 -3.43 19.59
N ALA A 25 -23.26 -4.63 19.13
CA ALA A 25 -21.95 -5.21 19.39
C ALA A 25 -20.83 -4.31 18.84
N ARG A 26 -20.93 -3.86 17.59
CA ARG A 26 -19.94 -2.97 16.96
C ARG A 26 -19.84 -1.61 17.64
N GLU A 27 -20.97 -0.97 17.93
CA GLU A 27 -21.03 0.32 18.64
C GLU A 27 -20.38 0.25 20.03
N ASN A 28 -20.38 -0.93 20.65
CA ASN A 28 -19.73 -1.17 21.94
C ASN A 28 -18.32 -1.78 21.84
N GLY A 29 -17.75 -1.92 20.64
CA GLY A 29 -16.40 -2.43 20.41
C GLY A 29 -16.25 -3.95 20.57
N ILE A 30 -17.32 -4.72 20.35
CA ILE A 30 -17.36 -6.18 20.43
C ILE A 30 -17.38 -6.75 19.00
N ASP A 31 -16.29 -7.43 18.60
CA ASP A 31 -16.20 -8.04 17.26
C ASP A 31 -17.12 -9.27 17.15
N ILE A 32 -17.87 -9.32 16.04
CA ILE A 32 -18.65 -10.48 15.60
C ILE A 32 -18.35 -10.65 14.10
N PRO A 33 -17.74 -11.78 13.69
CA PRO A 33 -17.17 -11.90 12.36
C PRO A 33 -18.25 -11.93 11.27
N THR A 34 -18.00 -11.23 10.17
CA THR A 34 -18.87 -11.17 8.99
C THR A 34 -18.07 -11.16 7.68
N LEU A 35 -18.54 -11.93 6.69
CA LEU A 35 -18.06 -11.85 5.30
C LEU A 35 -19.09 -11.22 4.34
N CYS A 36 -20.41 -11.31 4.62
CA CYS A 36 -21.47 -10.84 3.72
C CYS A 36 -22.24 -9.59 4.21
N TYR A 37 -21.65 -8.82 5.13
CA TYR A 37 -22.29 -7.63 5.74
C TYR A 37 -21.47 -6.37 5.45
N ASP A 38 -22.17 -5.31 5.08
CA ASP A 38 -21.76 -3.90 5.04
C ASP A 38 -23.00 -3.11 5.49
N GLU A 39 -22.84 -2.06 6.31
CA GLU A 39 -23.99 -1.39 6.95
C GLU A 39 -24.92 -0.65 5.97
N ARG A 40 -24.46 -0.37 4.75
CA ARG A 40 -25.20 0.42 3.75
C ARG A 40 -26.12 -0.40 2.84
N VAL A 41 -26.18 -1.71 3.04
CA VAL A 41 -27.01 -2.65 2.26
C VAL A 41 -27.93 -3.45 3.17
N LYS A 42 -29.08 -3.88 2.65
CA LYS A 42 -30.05 -4.68 3.39
C LYS A 42 -29.44 -6.01 3.85
N ILE A 43 -29.94 -6.48 4.99
CA ILE A 43 -29.48 -7.70 5.66
C ILE A 43 -29.69 -8.93 4.75
N TYR A 44 -28.59 -9.64 4.45
CA TYR A 44 -28.60 -10.83 3.57
C TYR A 44 -28.28 -12.14 4.31
N GLY A 45 -27.36 -12.11 5.27
CA GLY A 45 -27.11 -13.23 6.17
C GLY A 45 -26.52 -14.52 5.57
N SER A 46 -26.01 -14.55 4.34
CA SER A 46 -25.56 -15.82 3.72
C SER A 46 -24.37 -16.50 4.42
N CYS A 47 -23.33 -15.77 4.82
CA CYS A 47 -22.01 -16.35 5.18
C CYS A 47 -21.94 -17.17 6.48
N GLY A 48 -22.97 -17.16 7.33
CA GLY A 48 -23.01 -17.96 8.57
C GLY A 48 -22.06 -17.54 9.71
N LEU A 49 -21.12 -16.61 9.51
CA LEU A 49 -20.16 -16.24 10.56
C LEU A 49 -20.76 -15.46 11.74
N CYS A 50 -21.79 -14.65 11.52
CA CYS A 50 -22.42 -13.82 12.55
C CYS A 50 -23.28 -14.60 13.56
N LEU A 51 -23.17 -15.93 13.60
CA LEU A 51 -23.91 -16.75 14.54
C LEU A 51 -23.44 -16.48 15.98
N VAL A 52 -24.42 -16.37 16.88
CA VAL A 52 -24.26 -16.14 18.32
C VAL A 52 -25.22 -17.05 19.09
N GLU A 53 -24.87 -17.35 20.33
CA GLU A 53 -25.73 -18.07 21.26
C GLU A 53 -26.47 -17.06 22.14
N VAL A 54 -27.80 -17.19 22.25
CA VAL A 54 -28.64 -16.30 23.05
C VAL A 54 -29.33 -17.14 24.12
N GLU A 55 -29.32 -16.67 25.36
CA GLU A 55 -29.86 -17.42 26.49
C GLU A 55 -31.38 -17.67 26.31
N GLY A 56 -31.83 -18.89 26.59
CA GLY A 56 -33.19 -19.34 26.31
C GLY A 56 -33.50 -19.67 24.83
N ALA A 57 -32.65 -19.31 23.86
CA ALA A 57 -32.87 -19.64 22.46
C ALA A 57 -32.43 -21.10 22.14
N PRO A 58 -33.28 -21.93 21.51
CA PRO A 58 -32.96 -23.33 21.24
C PRO A 58 -31.94 -23.53 20.09
N LYS A 59 -31.66 -22.48 19.31
CA LYS A 59 -30.78 -22.48 18.13
C LYS A 59 -29.85 -21.28 18.19
N LEU A 60 -28.69 -21.35 17.52
CA LEU A 60 -27.85 -20.17 17.30
C LEU A 60 -28.61 -19.17 16.43
N LEU A 61 -28.53 -17.89 16.79
CA LEU A 61 -29.19 -16.79 16.08
C LEU A 61 -28.17 -15.99 15.27
N ARG A 62 -28.63 -15.29 14.22
CA ARG A 62 -27.77 -14.48 13.35
C ARG A 62 -27.72 -13.06 13.89
N ALA A 63 -26.58 -12.66 14.47
CA ALA A 63 -26.45 -11.34 15.08
C ALA A 63 -26.78 -10.19 14.12
N CYS A 64 -26.53 -10.35 12.81
CA CYS A 64 -26.83 -9.35 11.78
C CYS A 64 -28.31 -9.25 11.39
N ALA A 65 -29.20 -10.05 11.97
CA ALA A 65 -30.61 -10.15 11.56
C ALA A 65 -31.58 -10.33 12.75
N THR A 66 -31.06 -10.41 13.97
CA THR A 66 -31.85 -10.54 15.20
C THR A 66 -31.84 -9.20 15.91
N GLU A 67 -33.01 -8.57 16.03
CA GLU A 67 -33.22 -7.37 16.84
C GLU A 67 -32.92 -7.63 18.31
N ILE A 68 -32.38 -6.62 19.00
CA ILE A 68 -32.13 -6.68 20.44
C ILE A 68 -33.45 -6.64 21.24
N SER A 69 -33.45 -7.26 22.42
CA SER A 69 -34.56 -7.17 23.38
C SER A 69 -34.06 -6.95 24.80
N ASN A 70 -34.89 -6.36 25.66
CA ASN A 70 -34.48 -5.97 27.01
C ASN A 70 -34.24 -7.20 27.90
N GLY A 71 -33.07 -7.27 28.53
CA GLY A 71 -32.62 -8.42 29.31
C GLY A 71 -32.07 -9.58 28.46
N MET A 72 -31.88 -9.39 27.14
CA MET A 72 -31.23 -10.40 26.30
C MET A 72 -29.79 -10.66 26.78
N VAL A 73 -29.37 -11.93 26.80
CA VAL A 73 -27.99 -12.33 27.12
C VAL A 73 -27.40 -13.08 25.93
N VAL A 74 -26.27 -12.60 25.41
CA VAL A 74 -25.64 -13.06 24.17
C VAL A 74 -24.19 -13.50 24.43
N TYR A 75 -23.82 -14.66 23.89
CA TYR A 75 -22.47 -15.21 23.93
C TYR A 75 -21.94 -15.36 22.50
N THR A 76 -20.82 -14.73 22.19
CA THR A 76 -20.28 -14.64 20.81
C THR A 76 -19.15 -15.64 20.50
N ASP A 77 -18.66 -16.41 21.48
CA ASP A 77 -17.53 -17.34 21.31
C ASP A 77 -17.67 -18.69 22.03
N THR A 78 -18.90 -19.18 22.23
CA THR A 78 -19.12 -20.52 22.84
C THR A 78 -18.55 -21.63 21.96
N LYS A 79 -18.25 -22.81 22.53
CA LYS A 79 -17.80 -23.99 21.76
C LYS A 79 -18.71 -24.32 20.57
N LYS A 80 -20.02 -24.13 20.75
CA LYS A 80 -21.06 -24.34 19.73
C LYS A 80 -21.00 -23.28 18.62
N VAL A 81 -20.80 -22.01 18.98
CA VAL A 81 -20.58 -20.91 18.03
C VAL A 81 -19.30 -21.12 17.22
N ARG A 82 -18.16 -21.40 17.89
CA ARG A 82 -16.87 -21.66 17.21
C ARG A 82 -16.94 -22.84 16.25
N ALA A 83 -17.58 -23.94 16.65
CA ALA A 83 -17.78 -25.10 15.79
C ALA A 83 -18.65 -24.76 14.55
N SER A 84 -19.73 -24.00 14.72
CA SER A 84 -20.59 -23.61 13.60
C SER A 84 -19.91 -22.64 12.63
N ARG A 85 -19.12 -21.68 13.13
CA ARG A 85 -18.31 -20.77 12.30
C ARG A 85 -17.25 -21.53 11.50
N LYS A 86 -16.58 -22.50 12.14
CA LYS A 86 -15.59 -23.36 11.48
C LYS A 86 -16.18 -24.14 10.30
N VAL A 87 -17.32 -24.82 10.50
CA VAL A 87 -18.01 -25.56 9.41
C VAL A 87 -18.45 -24.62 8.28
N ALA A 88 -18.94 -23.41 8.61
CA ALA A 88 -19.30 -22.42 7.60
C ALA A 88 -18.07 -21.98 6.76
N LEU A 89 -16.91 -21.77 7.39
CA LEU A 89 -15.67 -21.45 6.67
C LEU A 89 -15.16 -22.62 5.83
N GLU A 90 -15.20 -23.84 6.35
CA GLU A 90 -14.81 -25.05 5.62
C GLU A 90 -15.65 -25.24 4.35
N LEU A 91 -16.96 -24.96 4.40
CA LEU A 91 -17.85 -24.97 3.24
C LEU A 91 -17.61 -23.80 2.27
N LEU A 92 -17.32 -22.60 2.76
CA LEU A 92 -16.98 -21.45 1.88
C LEU A 92 -15.62 -21.64 1.19
N LEU A 93 -14.71 -22.41 1.81
CA LEU A 93 -13.38 -22.71 1.26
C LEU A 93 -13.38 -23.90 0.31
N SER A 94 -14.35 -24.83 0.38
CA SER A 94 -14.34 -26.02 -0.47
C SER A 94 -14.48 -25.72 -1.96
N ASN A 95 -15.09 -24.58 -2.33
CA ASN A 95 -15.18 -24.10 -3.71
C ASN A 95 -14.31 -22.85 -4.00
N HIS A 96 -13.48 -22.39 -3.05
CA HIS A 96 -12.62 -21.22 -3.22
C HIS A 96 -11.25 -21.66 -3.76
N THR A 97 -10.90 -21.26 -4.98
CA THR A 97 -9.62 -21.67 -5.60
C THR A 97 -8.71 -20.50 -5.96
N GLY A 98 -7.40 -20.79 -5.99
CA GLY A 98 -6.32 -19.84 -6.23
C GLY A 98 -5.32 -19.80 -5.08
N ASP A 99 -4.11 -19.33 -5.35
CA ASP A 99 -3.06 -19.25 -4.34
C ASP A 99 -3.21 -18.01 -3.46
N CYS A 100 -3.43 -18.20 -2.16
CA CYS A 100 -3.38 -17.09 -1.21
C CYS A 100 -1.95 -16.55 -1.08
N ARG A 101 -0.94 -17.43 -1.15
CA ARG A 101 0.50 -17.12 -1.06
C ARG A 101 1.26 -17.87 -2.16
N PRO A 102 2.32 -17.30 -2.75
CA PRO A 102 3.01 -17.90 -3.89
C PRO A 102 3.82 -19.14 -3.51
N PRO A 103 4.02 -20.09 -4.45
CA PRO A 103 4.74 -21.33 -4.19
C PRO A 103 6.21 -21.11 -3.77
N CYS A 104 6.88 -20.08 -4.31
CA CYS A 104 8.25 -19.72 -3.92
C CYS A 104 8.38 -19.29 -2.43
N ARG A 105 7.31 -18.80 -1.78
CA ARG A 105 7.25 -18.60 -0.32
C ARG A 105 6.92 -19.89 0.42
N GLN A 106 6.09 -20.75 -0.17
CA GLN A 106 5.72 -22.06 0.40
C GLN A 106 6.84 -23.11 0.33
N ALA A 107 7.83 -22.94 -0.54
CA ALA A 107 9.03 -23.76 -0.59
C ALA A 107 10.21 -23.19 0.22
N CYS A 108 10.20 -21.90 0.56
CA CYS A 108 11.21 -21.32 1.45
C CYS A 108 10.99 -21.77 2.90
N PRO A 109 11.96 -22.42 3.57
CA PRO A 109 11.82 -22.86 4.95
C PRO A 109 11.59 -21.71 5.94
N ALA A 110 12.34 -20.61 5.77
CA ALA A 110 12.16 -19.37 6.54
C ALA A 110 10.93 -18.54 6.11
N ARG A 111 10.09 -19.04 5.20
CA ARG A 111 8.85 -18.38 4.74
C ARG A 111 9.04 -16.94 4.22
N THR A 112 10.23 -16.58 3.71
CA THR A 112 10.54 -15.24 3.16
C THR A 112 9.56 -14.84 2.06
N ASP A 113 9.19 -13.56 1.98
CA ASP A 113 8.18 -13.09 1.03
C ASP A 113 8.73 -12.87 -0.39
N CYS A 114 9.11 -13.97 -1.05
CA CYS A 114 9.77 -13.97 -2.35
C CYS A 114 9.05 -13.11 -3.41
N GLN A 115 7.72 -13.18 -3.52
CA GLN A 115 6.97 -12.31 -4.45
C GLN A 115 6.98 -10.85 -4.00
N GLY A 116 6.82 -10.58 -2.71
CA GLY A 116 6.81 -9.23 -2.17
C GLY A 116 8.13 -8.50 -2.41
N TYR A 117 9.28 -9.05 -1.99
CA TYR A 117 10.55 -8.34 -2.15
C TYR A 117 11.02 -8.28 -3.60
N VAL A 118 10.77 -9.31 -4.42
CA VAL A 118 11.03 -9.26 -5.86
C VAL A 118 10.19 -8.15 -6.51
N GLY A 119 8.90 -8.05 -6.20
CA GLY A 119 8.07 -6.96 -6.71
C GLY A 119 8.51 -5.58 -6.21
N LEU A 120 8.99 -5.46 -4.97
CA LEU A 120 9.55 -4.20 -4.46
C LEU A 120 10.83 -3.80 -5.23
N ILE A 121 11.73 -4.75 -5.52
CA ILE A 121 12.93 -4.51 -6.37
C ILE A 121 12.53 -4.05 -7.78
N ALA A 122 11.54 -4.69 -8.38
CA ALA A 122 11.01 -4.31 -9.69
C ALA A 122 10.41 -2.89 -9.73
N ASN A 123 9.95 -2.37 -8.58
CA ASN A 123 9.49 -0.97 -8.43
C ASN A 123 10.56 -0.04 -7.81
N GLY A 124 11.83 -0.43 -7.72
CA GLY A 124 12.92 0.38 -7.15
C GLY A 124 12.93 0.54 -5.63
N GLN A 125 12.04 -0.15 -4.91
CA GLN A 125 11.83 0.03 -3.46
C GLN A 125 12.80 -0.82 -2.61
N TYR A 126 14.10 -0.63 -2.78
CA TYR A 126 15.14 -1.49 -2.17
C TYR A 126 15.11 -1.51 -0.64
N ARG A 127 14.92 -0.36 0.01
CA ARG A 127 14.82 -0.27 1.48
C ARG A 127 13.61 -1.01 2.03
N GLU A 128 12.48 -0.97 1.33
CA GLU A 128 11.28 -1.72 1.73
C GLU A 128 11.40 -3.22 1.40
N ALA A 129 12.15 -3.59 0.37
CA ALA A 129 12.45 -4.97 0.01
C ALA A 129 13.33 -5.64 1.07
N VAL A 130 14.44 -5.01 1.49
CA VAL A 130 15.32 -5.56 2.54
C VAL A 130 14.62 -5.62 3.90
N LYS A 131 13.81 -4.63 4.25
CA LYS A 131 12.93 -4.64 5.44
C LYS A 131 12.00 -5.85 5.43
N LEU A 132 11.30 -6.10 4.31
CA LEU A 132 10.42 -7.25 4.15
C LEU A 132 11.16 -8.60 4.24
N ILE A 133 12.41 -8.67 3.78
CA ILE A 133 13.24 -9.87 3.97
C ILE A 133 13.62 -10.02 5.45
N LYS A 134 14.07 -8.95 6.11
CA LYS A 134 14.47 -8.91 7.53
C LYS A 134 13.31 -9.12 8.53
N GLU A 135 12.06 -9.19 8.08
CA GLU A 135 10.94 -9.75 8.86
C GLU A 135 11.05 -11.28 9.05
N GLN A 136 11.72 -11.98 8.12
CA GLN A 136 11.78 -13.45 8.03
C GLN A 136 13.22 -14.02 8.02
N LEU A 137 14.22 -13.18 7.73
CA LEU A 137 15.60 -13.57 7.51
C LEU A 137 16.55 -12.40 7.88
N PRO A 138 17.27 -12.45 9.01
CA PRO A 138 18.10 -11.32 9.45
C PRO A 138 19.42 -11.14 8.70
N LEU A 139 19.85 -12.15 7.94
CA LEU A 139 21.12 -12.19 7.20
C LEU A 139 20.89 -12.27 5.67
N PRO A 140 20.17 -11.32 5.04
CA PRO A 140 19.84 -11.37 3.61
C PRO A 140 21.06 -11.44 2.69
N ALA A 141 22.12 -10.69 2.98
CA ALA A 141 23.31 -10.61 2.13
C ALA A 141 24.14 -11.90 2.20
N SER A 142 24.34 -12.46 3.39
CA SER A 142 25.04 -13.73 3.57
C SER A 142 24.24 -14.90 3.00
N ILE A 143 22.96 -15.02 3.36
CA ILE A 143 22.14 -16.17 2.98
C ILE A 143 21.74 -16.11 1.49
N GLY A 144 21.64 -14.93 0.88
CA GLY A 144 21.46 -14.81 -0.58
C GLY A 144 22.56 -15.51 -1.40
N ARG A 145 23.81 -15.47 -0.92
CA ARG A 145 24.99 -16.06 -1.60
C ARG A 145 25.11 -17.58 -1.49
N ILE A 146 24.54 -18.17 -0.44
CA ILE A 146 24.78 -19.58 -0.07
C ILE A 146 23.52 -20.46 -0.08
N CYS A 147 22.35 -19.89 -0.35
CA CYS A 147 21.08 -20.60 -0.30
C CYS A 147 20.93 -21.54 -1.52
N PRO A 148 20.60 -22.83 -1.34
CA PRO A 148 20.28 -23.76 -2.44
C PRO A 148 18.87 -23.52 -3.04
N HIS A 149 18.38 -22.28 -2.93
CA HIS A 149 17.21 -21.74 -3.62
C HIS A 149 15.98 -22.66 -3.87
N PRO A 150 15.43 -23.36 -2.85
CA PRO A 150 14.19 -24.16 -3.04
C PRO A 150 12.98 -23.32 -3.47
N CYS A 151 13.05 -22.00 -3.26
CA CYS A 151 12.09 -21.03 -3.78
C CYS A 151 12.12 -20.85 -5.32
N GLU A 152 13.25 -21.16 -5.96
CA GLU A 152 13.42 -21.10 -7.43
C GLU A 152 12.90 -22.39 -8.07
N ASP A 153 13.15 -23.56 -7.47
CA ASP A 153 12.62 -24.87 -7.92
C ASP A 153 11.08 -24.92 -7.88
N ALA A 154 10.47 -24.16 -6.95
CA ALA A 154 9.02 -23.98 -6.85
C ALA A 154 8.49 -22.78 -7.67
N CYS A 155 9.33 -22.10 -8.44
CA CYS A 155 8.94 -20.90 -9.16
C CYS A 155 8.21 -21.24 -10.47
N ARG A 156 6.92 -20.96 -10.55
CA ARG A 156 6.10 -21.22 -11.75
C ARG A 156 6.53 -20.49 -13.02
N ARG A 157 7.50 -19.56 -12.98
CA ARG A 157 8.15 -19.05 -14.21
C ARG A 157 8.80 -20.18 -15.02
N GLN A 158 9.15 -21.31 -14.37
CA GLN A 158 9.60 -22.53 -15.06
C GLN A 158 8.55 -23.23 -15.94
N LEU A 159 7.27 -22.88 -15.81
CA LEU A 159 6.21 -23.32 -16.73
C LEU A 159 6.16 -22.47 -18.02
N VAL A 160 6.91 -21.37 -18.06
CA VAL A 160 7.10 -20.51 -19.24
C VAL A 160 8.51 -20.71 -19.83
N GLU A 161 9.53 -20.76 -18.97
CA GLU A 161 10.97 -20.70 -19.32
C GLU A 161 11.89 -21.03 -18.12
N GLU A 162 12.87 -20.18 -17.77
CA GLU A 162 13.71 -20.28 -16.56
C GLU A 162 13.08 -19.61 -15.33
N PRO A 163 13.35 -20.09 -14.09
CA PRO A 163 12.87 -19.46 -12.87
C PRO A 163 13.45 -18.04 -12.64
N ILE A 164 12.88 -17.35 -11.66
CA ILE A 164 13.37 -16.02 -11.21
C ILE A 164 14.61 -16.21 -10.33
N ALA A 165 15.61 -15.34 -10.46
CA ALA A 165 16.82 -15.33 -9.62
C ALA A 165 16.59 -14.78 -8.19
N ILE A 166 15.66 -15.39 -7.46
CA ILE A 166 15.22 -15.00 -6.11
C ILE A 166 16.39 -14.90 -5.12
N ALA A 167 17.37 -15.81 -5.18
CA ALA A 167 18.53 -15.77 -4.29
C ALA A 167 19.45 -14.57 -4.57
N TRP A 168 19.71 -14.27 -5.84
CA TRP A 168 20.55 -13.15 -6.27
C TRP A 168 19.88 -11.78 -6.09
N LEU A 169 18.57 -11.69 -6.32
CA LEU A 169 17.79 -10.48 -6.01
C LEU A 169 17.79 -10.17 -4.51
N LYS A 170 17.86 -11.21 -3.65
CA LYS A 170 17.97 -11.08 -2.20
C LYS A 170 19.37 -10.63 -1.76
N SER A 171 20.44 -11.17 -2.33
CA SER A 171 21.81 -10.69 -2.03
C SER A 171 21.99 -9.25 -2.49
N PHE A 172 21.52 -8.90 -3.70
CA PHE A 172 21.54 -7.53 -4.22
C PHE A 172 20.97 -6.50 -3.24
N VAL A 173 19.74 -6.68 -2.72
CA VAL A 173 19.19 -5.71 -1.76
C VAL A 173 19.84 -5.79 -0.38
N GLY A 174 20.40 -6.94 0.01
CA GLY A 174 21.25 -7.04 1.20
C GLY A 174 22.50 -6.18 1.08
N ASP A 175 23.17 -6.21 -0.08
CA ASP A 175 24.38 -5.45 -0.33
C ASP A 175 24.10 -3.94 -0.45
N VAL A 176 23.00 -3.56 -1.12
CA VAL A 176 22.52 -2.15 -1.17
C VAL A 176 22.20 -1.63 0.23
N ASP A 177 21.55 -2.42 1.08
CA ASP A 177 21.25 -2.04 2.47
C ASP A 177 22.52 -1.85 3.30
N LEU A 178 23.44 -2.82 3.24
CA LEU A 178 24.72 -2.74 3.93
C LEU A 178 25.57 -1.55 3.48
N ALA A 179 25.56 -1.24 2.18
CA ALA A 179 26.31 -0.11 1.58
C ALA A 179 25.69 1.26 1.86
N SER A 180 24.43 1.33 2.31
CA SER A 180 23.78 2.59 2.67
C SER A 180 24.38 3.24 3.93
N GLU A 181 24.25 4.56 4.05
CA GLU A 181 24.67 5.32 5.25
C GLU A 181 23.90 4.89 6.51
N TYR A 182 22.63 4.47 6.33
CA TYR A 182 21.73 4.04 7.41
C TYR A 182 21.09 2.67 7.11
N PRO A 183 21.85 1.55 7.20
CA PRO A 183 21.34 0.21 6.96
C PRO A 183 20.11 -0.10 7.82
N TYR A 184 19.16 -0.86 7.29
CA TYR A 184 17.89 -1.11 7.96
C TYR A 184 18.08 -1.90 9.26
N MET A 185 17.67 -1.27 10.35
CA MET A 185 17.50 -1.85 11.68
C MET A 185 16.00 -1.97 11.97
N PRO A 186 15.50 -3.09 12.52
CA PRO A 186 14.14 -3.16 13.03
C PRO A 186 13.95 -2.23 14.23
N GLU A 187 12.71 -1.82 14.47
CA GLU A 187 12.33 -1.18 15.73
C GLU A 187 12.49 -2.19 16.88
N ILE A 188 13.17 -1.76 17.94
CA ILE A 188 13.43 -2.55 19.15
C ILE A 188 12.41 -2.13 20.21
N LYS A 189 11.63 -3.08 20.71
CA LYS A 189 10.62 -2.81 21.75
C LYS A 189 11.27 -2.43 23.09
N PRO A 190 10.55 -1.71 23.97
CA PRO A 190 11.03 -1.40 25.31
C PRO A 190 11.49 -2.64 26.09
N PRO A 191 12.52 -2.55 26.97
CA PRO A 191 13.03 -3.69 27.70
C PRO A 191 11.95 -4.42 28.52
N THR A 192 11.82 -5.72 28.27
CA THR A 192 10.85 -6.61 28.95
C THR A 192 11.27 -7.02 30.36
N GLY A 193 12.54 -6.75 30.74
CA GLY A 193 13.16 -7.27 31.96
C GLY A 193 13.50 -8.76 31.92
N LYS A 194 13.21 -9.45 30.80
CA LYS A 194 13.51 -10.88 30.58
C LYS A 194 14.82 -11.09 29.85
N SER A 195 15.47 -12.22 30.12
CA SER A 195 16.83 -12.54 29.69
C SER A 195 16.92 -13.94 29.07
N VAL A 196 17.66 -14.07 27.96
CA VAL A 196 17.84 -15.35 27.24
C VAL A 196 19.30 -15.55 26.87
N SER A 197 19.84 -16.73 27.19
CA SER A 197 21.15 -17.16 26.67
C SER A 197 20.98 -18.02 25.42
N VAL A 198 21.75 -17.72 24.38
CA VAL A 198 21.82 -18.50 23.14
C VAL A 198 23.19 -19.19 23.06
N ILE A 199 23.22 -20.50 22.82
CA ILE A 199 24.46 -21.28 22.71
C ILE A 199 24.72 -21.57 21.21
N GLY A 200 25.81 -21.01 20.69
CA GLY A 200 26.19 -21.05 19.28
C GLY A 200 25.68 -19.86 18.49
N SER A 201 26.55 -19.25 17.67
CA SER A 201 26.23 -18.10 16.81
C SER A 201 26.16 -18.48 15.32
N GLY A 202 25.74 -19.72 15.03
CA GLY A 202 25.38 -20.14 13.67
C GLY A 202 24.06 -19.50 13.17
N PRO A 203 23.53 -19.92 12.00
CA PRO A 203 22.33 -19.32 11.41
C PRO A 203 21.11 -19.34 12.35
N ALA A 204 20.89 -20.44 13.08
CA ALA A 204 19.80 -20.56 14.05
C ALA A 204 20.00 -19.64 15.26
N GLY A 205 21.20 -19.60 15.83
CA GLY A 205 21.50 -18.78 17.00
C GLY A 205 21.42 -17.28 16.71
N LEU A 206 21.98 -16.82 15.58
CA LEU A 206 21.85 -15.43 15.13
C LEU A 206 20.41 -15.06 14.81
N SER A 207 19.63 -15.99 14.23
CA SER A 207 18.20 -15.78 13.97
C SER A 207 17.43 -15.60 15.28
N ALA A 208 17.56 -16.54 16.23
CA ALA A 208 16.89 -16.44 17.53
C ALA A 208 17.28 -15.16 18.27
N ALA A 209 18.58 -14.83 18.30
CA ALA A 209 19.06 -13.63 18.99
C ALA A 209 18.49 -12.34 18.39
N TYR A 210 18.40 -12.24 17.05
CA TYR A 210 17.78 -11.10 16.37
C TYR A 210 16.31 -10.92 16.76
N TYR A 211 15.51 -11.99 16.73
CA TYR A 211 14.08 -11.91 17.04
C TYR A 211 13.81 -11.62 18.52
N LEU A 212 14.56 -12.25 19.43
CA LEU A 212 14.43 -12.01 20.87
C LEU A 212 14.86 -10.58 21.27
N ALA A 213 15.95 -10.07 20.70
CA ALA A 213 16.42 -8.71 20.99
C ALA A 213 15.47 -7.65 20.41
N LYS A 214 14.94 -7.85 19.20
CA LYS A 214 13.92 -6.99 18.60
C LYS A 214 12.71 -6.79 19.53
N GLU A 215 12.31 -7.83 20.24
CA GLU A 215 11.13 -7.84 21.11
C GLU A 215 11.46 -7.38 22.55
N GLY A 216 12.66 -6.85 22.79
CA GLY A 216 13.05 -6.19 24.04
C GLY A 216 13.57 -7.14 25.12
N HIS A 217 13.99 -8.36 24.78
CA HIS A 217 14.68 -9.26 25.70
C HIS A 217 16.18 -9.00 25.71
N ARG A 218 16.83 -9.13 26.88
CA ARG A 218 18.30 -9.13 26.96
C ARG A 218 18.82 -10.47 26.43
N VAL A 219 19.63 -10.44 25.37
CA VAL A 219 20.18 -11.66 24.75
C VAL A 219 21.69 -11.71 24.88
N VAL A 220 22.21 -12.84 25.34
CA VAL A 220 23.66 -13.13 25.40
C VAL A 220 23.96 -14.40 24.60
N VAL A 221 24.79 -14.27 23.57
CA VAL A 221 25.18 -15.37 22.68
C VAL A 221 26.57 -15.89 23.09
N TYR A 222 26.64 -17.14 23.51
CA TYR A 222 27.87 -17.85 23.84
C TYR A 222 28.36 -18.60 22.61
N GLU A 223 29.55 -18.25 22.10
CA GLU A 223 30.16 -18.84 20.92
C GLU A 223 31.50 -19.51 21.28
N ALA A 224 31.67 -20.77 20.89
CA ALA A 224 32.86 -21.55 21.18
C ALA A 224 34.08 -21.13 20.32
N MET A 225 33.83 -20.51 19.16
CA MET A 225 34.85 -20.00 18.25
C MET A 225 35.24 -18.54 18.57
N GLU A 226 36.39 -18.10 18.05
CA GLU A 226 36.99 -16.78 18.31
C GLU A 226 36.12 -15.59 17.84
N LYS A 227 35.36 -15.77 16.75
CA LYS A 227 34.45 -14.78 16.16
C LYS A 227 33.05 -15.37 15.91
N PRO A 228 31.98 -14.56 16.02
CA PRO A 228 30.61 -15.04 15.80
C PRO A 228 30.32 -15.37 14.33
N GLY A 229 29.32 -16.22 14.07
CA GLY A 229 28.89 -16.65 12.74
C GLY A 229 28.85 -18.17 12.54
N GLY A 230 29.40 -18.95 13.48
CA GLY A 230 29.41 -20.41 13.43
C GLY A 230 29.78 -20.98 12.05
N MET A 231 28.98 -21.92 11.55
CA MET A 231 29.21 -22.57 10.24
C MET A 231 29.20 -21.60 9.05
N LEU A 232 28.55 -20.42 9.12
CA LEU A 232 28.64 -19.41 8.05
C LEU A 232 30.05 -18.80 7.96
N ARG A 233 30.73 -18.63 9.09
CA ARG A 233 32.10 -18.14 9.11
C ARG A 233 33.10 -19.24 8.78
N TYR A 234 33.00 -20.39 9.43
CA TYR A 234 34.06 -21.39 9.45
C TYR A 234 33.82 -22.60 8.52
N GLY A 235 32.58 -22.86 8.10
CA GLY A 235 32.22 -23.97 7.21
C GLY A 235 32.09 -23.57 5.73
N ILE A 236 32.07 -22.28 5.40
CA ILE A 236 31.87 -21.77 4.03
C ILE A 236 33.10 -20.95 3.60
N PRO A 237 33.66 -21.16 2.39
CA PRO A 237 34.84 -20.42 1.92
C PRO A 237 34.63 -18.90 1.75
N GLN A 238 35.72 -18.14 1.87
CA GLN A 238 35.76 -16.68 1.68
C GLN A 238 35.25 -16.24 0.28
N TYR A 239 35.56 -17.01 -0.77
CA TYR A 239 35.16 -16.66 -2.15
C TYR A 239 33.65 -16.81 -2.40
N ARG A 240 32.92 -17.55 -1.54
CA ARG A 240 31.44 -17.66 -1.59
C ARG A 240 30.75 -16.72 -0.62
N LEU A 241 31.29 -16.62 0.59
CA LEU A 241 30.75 -15.77 1.64
C LEU A 241 31.90 -14.97 2.26
N PRO A 242 32.13 -13.73 1.77
CA PRO A 242 33.14 -12.83 2.31
C PRO A 242 32.87 -12.54 3.79
N LYS A 243 33.88 -12.70 4.64
CA LYS A 243 33.69 -12.54 6.09
C LYS A 243 33.31 -11.13 6.48
N GLU A 244 33.71 -10.12 5.71
CA GLU A 244 33.33 -8.72 5.89
C GLU A 244 31.83 -8.47 5.72
N VAL A 245 31.16 -9.18 4.80
CA VAL A 245 29.69 -9.10 4.63
C VAL A 245 28.99 -9.68 5.87
N LEU A 246 29.43 -10.86 6.31
CA LEU A 246 28.91 -11.52 7.51
C LEU A 246 29.19 -10.71 8.79
N ASP A 247 30.39 -10.11 8.91
CA ASP A 247 30.77 -9.23 10.01
C ASP A 247 29.82 -8.02 10.09
N ARG A 248 29.53 -7.37 8.95
CA ARG A 248 28.59 -6.23 8.90
C ARG A 248 27.16 -6.62 9.30
N GLU A 249 26.65 -7.78 8.88
CA GLU A 249 25.32 -8.24 9.28
C GLU A 249 25.26 -8.61 10.78
N ILE A 250 26.30 -9.26 11.32
CA ILE A 250 26.38 -9.56 12.76
C ILE A 250 26.55 -8.28 13.59
N ASP A 251 27.25 -7.27 13.07
CA ASP A 251 27.38 -5.96 13.72
C ASP A 251 26.04 -5.22 13.82
N LEU A 252 25.10 -5.43 12.88
CA LEU A 252 23.73 -4.95 13.05
C LEU A 252 23.04 -5.65 14.23
N ILE A 253 23.16 -6.98 14.34
CA ILE A 253 22.60 -7.73 15.47
C ILE A 253 23.23 -7.26 16.81
N ARG A 254 24.54 -6.99 16.84
CA ARG A 254 25.22 -6.43 18.01
C ARG A 254 24.73 -5.03 18.36
N LYS A 255 24.48 -4.18 17.37
CA LYS A 255 23.88 -2.83 17.55
C LYS A 255 22.44 -2.87 18.10
N MET A 256 21.74 -4.02 18.03
CA MET A 256 20.45 -4.23 18.70
C MET A 256 20.59 -4.49 20.22
N GLY A 257 21.80 -4.53 20.77
CA GLY A 257 22.06 -4.86 22.18
C GLY A 257 22.30 -6.33 22.46
N VAL A 258 22.50 -7.17 21.43
CA VAL A 258 22.91 -8.56 21.60
C VAL A 258 24.38 -8.62 22.02
N GLU A 259 24.63 -9.19 23.20
CA GLU A 259 25.98 -9.43 23.72
C GLU A 259 26.54 -10.72 23.11
N PHE A 260 27.82 -10.72 22.71
CA PHE A 260 28.51 -11.90 22.18
C PHE A 260 29.72 -12.24 23.06
N ILE A 261 29.72 -13.44 23.64
CA ILE A 261 30.83 -13.99 24.42
C ILE A 261 31.50 -15.07 23.56
N THR A 262 32.57 -14.72 22.87
CA THR A 262 33.33 -15.63 21.98
C THR A 262 34.42 -16.39 22.73
N GLY A 263 34.92 -17.47 22.11
CA GLY A 263 35.91 -18.36 22.73
C GLY A 263 35.40 -19.13 23.96
N CYS A 264 34.08 -19.21 24.16
CA CYS A 264 33.44 -19.81 25.33
C CYS A 264 32.64 -21.04 24.93
N ARG A 265 33.13 -22.22 25.30
CA ARG A 265 32.46 -23.51 25.07
C ARG A 265 31.64 -23.90 26.31
N VAL A 266 30.33 -24.01 26.13
CA VAL A 266 29.45 -24.58 27.16
C VAL A 266 29.82 -26.04 27.42
N GLY A 267 29.81 -26.43 28.69
CA GLY A 267 30.32 -27.69 29.22
C GLY A 267 31.82 -27.72 29.53
N ARG A 268 32.58 -26.70 29.08
CA ARG A 268 33.99 -26.51 29.43
C ARG A 268 34.21 -25.27 30.28
N ASP A 269 33.76 -24.13 29.76
CA ASP A 269 34.08 -22.80 30.33
C ASP A 269 32.90 -22.25 31.17
N VAL A 270 31.67 -22.65 30.83
CA VAL A 270 30.44 -22.45 31.63
C VAL A 270 29.56 -23.69 31.52
N THR A 271 28.72 -24.01 32.51
CA THR A 271 27.81 -25.19 32.46
C THR A 271 26.42 -24.82 31.95
N LEU A 272 25.69 -25.80 31.39
CA LEU A 272 24.29 -25.62 30.99
C LEU A 272 23.39 -25.20 32.18
N ASP A 273 23.62 -25.77 33.36
CA ASP A 273 22.87 -25.43 34.57
C ASP A 273 23.18 -24.01 35.09
N TYR A 274 24.41 -23.51 34.92
CA TYR A 274 24.73 -22.10 35.20
C TYR A 274 23.91 -21.16 34.29
N LEU A 275 23.80 -21.48 33.00
CA LEU A 275 22.99 -20.69 32.07
C LEU A 275 21.50 -20.74 32.46
N ARG A 276 20.97 -21.92 32.80
CA ARG A 276 19.58 -22.06 33.27
C ARG A 276 19.27 -21.32 34.57
N SER A 277 20.24 -21.14 35.46
CA SER A 277 20.05 -20.40 36.71
C SER A 277 20.28 -18.88 36.57
N SER A 278 20.92 -18.46 35.47
CA SER A 278 21.31 -17.06 35.22
C SER A 278 20.41 -16.33 34.20
N TYR A 279 19.59 -17.07 33.45
CA TYR A 279 18.71 -16.55 32.39
C TYR A 279 17.31 -17.15 32.50
N ASP A 280 16.28 -16.41 32.07
CA ASP A 280 14.89 -16.90 32.10
C ASP A 280 14.64 -18.04 31.09
N ALA A 281 15.43 -18.12 30.01
CA ALA A 281 15.41 -19.21 29.05
C ALA A 281 16.80 -19.45 28.41
N VAL A 282 17.00 -20.67 27.89
CA VAL A 282 18.21 -21.07 27.15
C VAL A 282 17.84 -21.63 25.78
N PHE A 283 18.50 -21.18 24.71
CA PHE A 283 18.34 -21.73 23.37
C PHE A 283 19.66 -22.37 22.87
N VAL A 284 19.60 -23.65 22.48
CA VAL A 284 20.76 -24.45 22.08
C VAL A 284 20.81 -24.60 20.55
N ALA A 285 21.79 -23.95 19.92
CA ALA A 285 21.95 -23.86 18.47
C ALA A 285 23.40 -24.17 18.05
N ILE A 286 23.99 -25.21 18.65
CA ILE A 286 25.44 -25.51 18.54
C ILE A 286 25.92 -25.90 17.14
N GLY A 287 25.04 -26.37 16.25
CA GLY A 287 25.39 -26.85 14.91
C GLY A 287 26.14 -28.20 14.89
N ALA A 288 26.47 -28.66 13.67
CA ALA A 288 27.18 -29.93 13.43
C ALA A 288 28.63 -29.68 12.99
N TRP A 289 29.59 -29.97 13.88
CA TRP A 289 31.00 -29.58 13.70
C TRP A 289 31.98 -30.74 13.50
N LYS A 290 31.55 -32.00 13.74
CA LYS A 290 32.40 -33.18 13.53
C LYS A 290 32.21 -33.68 12.10
N SER A 291 33.31 -33.91 11.37
CA SER A 291 33.25 -34.55 10.05
C SER A 291 32.96 -36.05 10.19
N ALA A 292 32.04 -36.60 9.39
CA ALA A 292 31.78 -38.04 9.37
C ALA A 292 32.97 -38.83 8.78
N LYS A 293 33.35 -39.93 9.44
CA LYS A 293 34.46 -40.82 9.05
C LYS A 293 34.11 -41.67 7.82
N VAL A 294 35.08 -41.92 6.94
CA VAL A 294 34.90 -42.66 5.67
C VAL A 294 34.46 -44.11 5.92
N GLY A 295 34.90 -44.70 7.03
CA GLY A 295 34.54 -46.05 7.46
C GLY A 295 35.32 -47.15 6.74
N CYS A 296 36.55 -46.86 6.27
CA CYS A 296 37.44 -47.82 5.61
C CYS A 296 38.84 -47.85 6.24
N PRO A 297 39.61 -48.95 6.08
CA PRO A 297 40.99 -49.02 6.56
C PRO A 297 41.85 -47.90 5.98
N GLY A 298 42.72 -47.33 6.82
CA GLY A 298 43.61 -46.22 6.46
C GLY A 298 43.04 -44.81 6.67
N GLU A 299 41.82 -44.66 7.20
CA GLU A 299 41.20 -43.34 7.42
C GLU A 299 41.87 -42.45 8.48
N ASP A 300 42.80 -43.00 9.29
CA ASP A 300 43.58 -42.27 10.30
C ASP A 300 45.03 -41.96 9.83
N LEU A 301 45.35 -42.13 8.54
CA LEU A 301 46.66 -41.80 7.94
C LEU A 301 46.90 -40.30 7.84
N ASP A 302 48.17 -39.87 7.89
CA ASP A 302 48.55 -38.49 7.58
C ASP A 302 48.16 -38.14 6.14
N GLY A 303 47.53 -36.98 5.94
CA GLY A 303 46.89 -36.61 4.67
C GLY A 303 45.43 -37.07 4.50
N VAL A 304 44.80 -37.73 5.48
CA VAL A 304 43.34 -37.85 5.54
C VAL A 304 42.76 -36.72 6.39
N LEU A 305 41.86 -35.93 5.81
CA LEU A 305 41.28 -34.73 6.44
C LEU A 305 39.75 -34.83 6.47
N GLY A 306 39.13 -34.37 7.55
CA GLY A 306 37.68 -34.13 7.59
C GLY A 306 37.32 -32.89 6.76
N GLY A 307 36.23 -32.93 5.98
CA GLY A 307 35.84 -31.83 5.10
C GLY A 307 35.56 -30.51 5.83
N ILE A 308 34.89 -30.57 6.99
CA ILE A 308 34.65 -29.38 7.82
C ILE A 308 35.92 -28.95 8.55
N ASP A 309 36.76 -29.89 8.96
CA ASP A 309 38.02 -29.60 9.64
C ASP A 309 39.03 -28.91 8.69
N PHE A 310 39.08 -29.34 7.42
CA PHE A 310 39.82 -28.70 6.34
C PHE A 310 39.33 -27.27 6.09
N LEU A 311 38.02 -27.08 5.81
CA LEU A 311 37.46 -25.76 5.54
C LEU A 311 37.61 -24.80 6.73
N ARG A 312 37.47 -25.30 7.97
CA ARG A 312 37.69 -24.53 9.20
C ARG A 312 39.14 -24.10 9.34
N ALA A 313 40.10 -24.98 9.11
CA ALA A 313 41.53 -24.64 9.17
C ALA A 313 41.89 -23.54 8.15
N VAL A 314 41.42 -23.68 6.90
CA VAL A 314 41.60 -22.64 5.87
C VAL A 314 40.94 -21.31 6.27
N ALA A 315 39.71 -21.34 6.79
CA ALA A 315 39.00 -20.14 7.25
C ALA A 315 39.66 -19.45 8.45
N LYS A 316 40.47 -20.17 9.23
CA LYS A 316 41.30 -19.63 10.32
C LYS A 316 42.69 -19.18 9.89
N GLY A 317 43.12 -19.48 8.65
CA GLY A 317 44.51 -19.28 8.21
C GLY A 317 45.50 -20.25 8.87
N GLU A 318 45.02 -21.39 9.36
CA GLU A 318 45.87 -22.45 9.93
C GLU A 318 46.61 -23.20 8.80
N PRO A 319 47.86 -23.66 9.02
CA PRO A 319 48.61 -24.38 8.00
C PRO A 319 47.98 -25.75 7.70
N VAL A 320 47.51 -25.95 6.47
CA VAL A 320 46.94 -27.22 6.02
C VAL A 320 48.00 -28.04 5.27
N ASN A 321 48.28 -29.24 5.77
CA ASN A 321 49.24 -30.17 5.18
C ASN A 321 48.62 -30.97 4.01
N MET A 322 48.51 -30.34 2.84
CA MET A 322 47.88 -30.91 1.63
C MET A 322 48.92 -31.30 0.57
N GLY A 323 48.64 -32.38 -0.17
CA GLY A 323 49.38 -32.81 -1.36
C GLY A 323 49.01 -32.03 -2.64
N ARG A 324 49.53 -32.49 -3.79
CA ARG A 324 49.23 -31.94 -5.12
C ARG A 324 48.05 -32.63 -5.78
N ARG A 325 47.83 -33.92 -5.48
CA ARG A 325 46.70 -34.72 -5.97
C ARG A 325 45.75 -35.01 -4.80
N VAL A 326 44.54 -34.48 -4.88
CA VAL A 326 43.56 -34.51 -3.78
C VAL A 326 42.30 -35.25 -4.20
N ALA A 327 41.85 -36.23 -3.42
CA ALA A 327 40.53 -36.85 -3.59
C ALA A 327 39.56 -36.39 -2.52
N VAL A 328 38.41 -35.84 -2.91
CA VAL A 328 37.32 -35.48 -2.01
C VAL A 328 36.21 -36.53 -2.11
N VAL A 329 35.95 -37.22 -1.02
CA VAL A 329 34.92 -38.26 -0.92
C VAL A 329 33.61 -37.59 -0.51
N GLY A 330 32.63 -37.51 -1.41
CA GLY A 330 31.37 -36.82 -1.15
C GLY A 330 30.75 -36.22 -2.41
N GLY A 331 29.51 -35.74 -2.29
CA GLY A 331 28.79 -35.13 -3.43
C GLY A 331 27.84 -33.99 -3.05
N GLY A 332 27.92 -33.46 -1.82
CA GLY A 332 27.17 -32.28 -1.39
C GLY A 332 27.99 -30.99 -1.48
N ASN A 333 27.38 -29.84 -1.19
CA ASN A 333 28.02 -28.51 -1.31
C ASN A 333 29.36 -28.41 -0.55
N THR A 334 29.48 -29.00 0.65
CA THR A 334 30.76 -29.07 1.40
C THR A 334 31.88 -29.76 0.62
N ALA A 335 31.56 -30.76 -0.21
CA ALA A 335 32.55 -31.42 -1.06
C ALA A 335 32.99 -30.50 -2.22
N MET A 336 32.06 -29.76 -2.82
CA MET A 336 32.37 -28.79 -3.88
C MET A 336 33.25 -27.65 -3.34
N ASP A 337 32.88 -27.11 -2.17
CA ASP A 337 33.65 -26.09 -1.45
C ASP A 337 35.06 -26.57 -1.10
N ALA A 338 35.20 -27.82 -0.64
CA ALA A 338 36.50 -28.43 -0.35
C ALA A 338 37.36 -28.58 -1.62
N CYS A 339 36.79 -29.08 -2.73
CA CYS A 339 37.51 -29.22 -4.01
C CYS A 339 38.02 -27.87 -4.54
N ARG A 340 37.13 -26.88 -4.61
CA ARG A 340 37.42 -25.54 -5.12
C ARG A 340 38.39 -24.77 -4.21
N THR A 341 38.36 -25.04 -2.91
CA THR A 341 39.36 -24.54 -1.95
C THR A 341 40.73 -25.21 -2.15
N ALA A 342 40.78 -26.53 -2.37
CA ALA A 342 42.03 -27.25 -2.62
C ALA A 342 42.75 -26.73 -3.89
N ILE A 343 42.01 -26.45 -4.98
CA ILE A 343 42.58 -25.82 -6.18
C ILE A 343 43.23 -24.47 -5.85
N ARG A 344 42.54 -23.60 -5.09
CA ARG A 344 43.06 -22.27 -4.68
C ARG A 344 44.25 -22.33 -3.72
N LEU A 345 44.47 -23.47 -3.05
CA LEU A 345 45.65 -23.74 -2.23
C LEU A 345 46.81 -24.36 -3.05
N GLY A 346 46.64 -24.56 -4.36
CA GLY A 346 47.70 -25.04 -5.25
C GLY A 346 47.69 -26.55 -5.55
N ALA A 347 46.56 -27.24 -5.35
CA ALA A 347 46.41 -28.61 -5.84
C ALA A 347 46.46 -28.64 -7.38
N GLU A 348 47.31 -29.50 -7.94
CA GLU A 348 47.48 -29.69 -9.39
C GLU A 348 46.34 -30.56 -9.97
N GLU A 349 45.86 -31.54 -9.19
CA GLU A 349 44.72 -32.37 -9.57
C GLU A 349 43.76 -32.56 -8.39
N VAL A 350 42.47 -32.30 -8.62
CA VAL A 350 41.42 -32.49 -7.60
C VAL A 350 40.32 -33.38 -8.16
N TYR A 351 40.01 -34.45 -7.42
CA TYR A 351 39.03 -35.47 -7.80
C TYR A 351 37.84 -35.46 -6.85
N VAL A 352 36.62 -35.54 -7.38
CA VAL A 352 35.41 -35.88 -6.61
C VAL A 352 35.16 -37.37 -6.74
N LEU A 353 35.08 -38.08 -5.62
CA LEU A 353 34.73 -39.49 -5.54
C LEU A 353 33.29 -39.64 -5.08
N TYR A 354 32.39 -40.03 -5.97
CA TYR A 354 30.97 -40.18 -5.65
C TYR A 354 30.39 -41.55 -6.02
N ARG A 355 29.68 -42.16 -5.07
CA ARG A 355 29.14 -43.53 -5.16
C ARG A 355 27.92 -43.69 -6.07
N ARG A 356 27.41 -42.62 -6.66
CA ARG A 356 26.28 -42.60 -7.61
C ARG A 356 26.66 -41.78 -8.85
N THR A 357 25.70 -41.44 -9.72
CA THR A 357 25.92 -40.56 -10.87
C THR A 357 25.70 -39.09 -10.50
N ARG A 358 25.97 -38.17 -11.45
CA ARG A 358 25.71 -36.73 -11.32
C ARG A 358 24.27 -36.45 -10.85
N ASN A 359 23.29 -37.14 -11.43
CA ASN A 359 21.86 -36.91 -11.20
C ASN A 359 21.43 -37.17 -9.74
N GLU A 360 22.20 -37.95 -8.97
CA GLU A 360 21.94 -38.19 -7.55
C GLU A 360 22.87 -37.41 -6.61
N MET A 361 23.64 -36.44 -7.11
CA MET A 361 24.47 -35.58 -6.25
C MET A 361 23.58 -34.66 -5.39
N PRO A 362 23.82 -34.55 -4.07
CA PRO A 362 23.14 -33.56 -3.23
C PRO A 362 23.58 -32.11 -3.44
N ALA A 363 24.65 -31.85 -4.19
CA ALA A 363 25.11 -30.49 -4.46
C ALA A 363 24.24 -29.79 -5.50
N ASN A 364 24.18 -28.45 -5.43
CA ASN A 364 23.49 -27.64 -6.44
C ASN A 364 24.19 -27.79 -7.80
N GLU A 365 23.44 -27.95 -8.89
CA GLU A 365 24.01 -28.13 -10.25
C GLU A 365 24.93 -26.98 -10.66
N VAL A 366 24.64 -25.75 -10.20
CA VAL A 366 25.50 -24.57 -10.39
C VAL A 366 26.87 -24.77 -9.74
N GLU A 367 26.93 -25.29 -8.51
CA GLU A 367 28.20 -25.53 -7.80
C GLU A 367 29.01 -26.68 -8.42
N ILE A 368 28.33 -27.71 -8.95
CA ILE A 368 28.96 -28.80 -9.70
C ILE A 368 29.61 -28.22 -10.97
N LYS A 369 28.87 -27.43 -11.75
CA LYS A 369 29.38 -26.80 -12.98
C LYS A 369 30.55 -25.84 -12.69
N GLU A 370 30.44 -25.01 -11.65
CA GLU A 370 31.54 -24.11 -11.24
C GLU A 370 32.81 -24.88 -10.84
N ALA A 371 32.67 -26.05 -10.20
CA ALA A 371 33.79 -26.91 -9.89
C ALA A 371 34.42 -27.54 -11.15
N GLU A 372 33.61 -27.95 -12.13
CA GLU A 372 34.09 -28.44 -13.44
C GLU A 372 34.83 -27.35 -14.23
N GLU A 373 34.29 -26.13 -14.30
CA GLU A 373 34.95 -24.95 -14.89
C GLU A 373 36.31 -24.66 -14.22
N GLU A 374 36.38 -24.80 -12.90
CA GLU A 374 37.61 -24.64 -12.13
C GLU A 374 38.61 -25.81 -12.31
N GLY A 375 38.19 -26.95 -12.89
CA GLY A 375 39.05 -28.08 -13.27
C GLY A 375 38.94 -29.32 -12.38
N VAL A 376 37.90 -29.42 -11.55
CA VAL A 376 37.64 -30.60 -10.71
C VAL A 376 37.24 -31.79 -11.57
N LYS A 377 37.88 -32.94 -11.36
CA LYS A 377 37.64 -34.19 -12.10
C LYS A 377 36.62 -35.06 -11.34
N PHE A 378 35.47 -35.33 -11.94
CA PHE A 378 34.43 -36.15 -11.31
C PHE A 378 34.60 -37.64 -11.63
N VAL A 379 34.74 -38.47 -10.59
CA VAL A 379 34.75 -39.93 -10.67
C VAL A 379 33.46 -40.44 -10.03
N PHE A 380 32.50 -40.79 -10.90
CA PHE A 380 31.19 -41.31 -10.50
C PHE A 380 31.21 -42.83 -10.32
N LEU A 381 30.18 -43.34 -9.64
CA LEU A 381 29.99 -44.77 -9.38
C LEU A 381 31.21 -45.44 -8.71
N VAL A 382 31.82 -44.76 -7.74
CA VAL A 382 32.93 -45.30 -6.94
C VAL A 382 32.75 -45.03 -5.45
N SER A 383 33.20 -45.95 -4.61
CA SER A 383 33.32 -45.74 -3.15
C SER A 383 34.68 -46.20 -2.66
N PRO A 384 35.36 -45.46 -1.77
CA PRO A 384 36.55 -45.96 -1.09
C PRO A 384 36.28 -47.26 -0.34
N ILE A 385 37.23 -48.20 -0.44
CA ILE A 385 37.27 -49.43 0.37
C ILE A 385 38.56 -49.57 1.17
N GLU A 386 39.63 -48.88 0.78
CA GLU A 386 40.89 -48.79 1.52
C GLU A 386 41.62 -47.49 1.13
N ILE A 387 42.12 -46.73 2.10
CA ILE A 387 43.05 -45.62 1.88
C ILE A 387 44.46 -46.18 2.10
N MET A 388 45.26 -46.20 1.04
CA MET A 388 46.57 -46.84 1.03
C MET A 388 47.65 -45.84 1.40
N GLY A 389 48.43 -46.17 2.43
CA GLY A 389 49.54 -45.34 2.91
C GLY A 389 50.91 -45.82 2.45
N ARG A 390 51.84 -44.88 2.30
CA ARG A 390 53.28 -45.10 2.18
C ARG A 390 53.97 -44.24 3.23
N ASP A 391 54.88 -44.83 4.00
CA ASP A 391 55.66 -44.15 5.04
C ASP A 391 54.78 -43.37 6.06
N GLY A 392 53.56 -43.87 6.34
CA GLY A 392 52.59 -43.28 7.27
C GLY A 392 51.64 -42.22 6.68
N ARG A 393 51.84 -41.82 5.41
CA ARG A 393 51.04 -40.81 4.70
C ARG A 393 50.25 -41.43 3.55
N VAL A 394 49.10 -40.84 3.21
CA VAL A 394 48.30 -41.21 2.03
C VAL A 394 49.14 -41.23 0.74
N ALA A 395 49.01 -42.30 -0.06
CA ALA A 395 49.63 -42.44 -1.38
C ALA A 395 48.67 -42.89 -2.50
N ALA A 396 47.56 -43.56 -2.14
CA ALA A 396 46.48 -43.89 -3.07
C ALA A 396 45.17 -44.19 -2.33
N VAL A 397 44.06 -44.26 -3.07
CA VAL A 397 42.77 -44.79 -2.59
C VAL A 397 42.35 -45.96 -3.48
N ARG A 398 42.03 -47.10 -2.88
CA ARG A 398 41.37 -48.21 -3.56
C ARG A 398 39.86 -48.00 -3.52
N LEU A 399 39.25 -48.09 -4.70
CA LEU A 399 37.86 -47.76 -4.97
C LEU A 399 37.13 -49.01 -5.48
N GLN A 400 36.01 -49.33 -4.86
CA GLN A 400 35.03 -50.29 -5.38
C GLN A 400 34.16 -49.58 -6.43
N LYS A 401 34.06 -50.13 -7.64
CA LYS A 401 33.08 -49.66 -8.63
C LYS A 401 31.66 -50.02 -8.21
N MET A 402 30.73 -49.14 -8.51
CA MET A 402 29.32 -49.24 -8.16
C MET A 402 28.45 -49.31 -9.42
N ARG A 403 27.24 -49.82 -9.25
CA ARG A 403 26.11 -49.64 -10.17
C ARG A 403 24.92 -49.07 -9.40
N LEU A 404 23.95 -48.53 -10.12
CA LEU A 404 22.69 -48.10 -9.52
C LEU A 404 21.68 -49.26 -9.50
N GLY A 405 21.25 -49.65 -8.30
CA GLY A 405 20.08 -50.50 -8.10
C GLY A 405 18.78 -49.71 -8.14
N GLU A 406 17.74 -50.27 -7.49
CA GLU A 406 16.42 -49.65 -7.36
C GLU A 406 16.45 -48.34 -6.54
N PRO A 407 15.50 -47.41 -6.77
CA PRO A 407 15.32 -46.23 -5.93
C PRO A 407 14.91 -46.59 -4.50
N ASP A 408 15.46 -45.84 -3.53
CA ASP A 408 14.99 -45.84 -2.16
C ASP A 408 13.68 -45.03 -2.01
N SER A 409 13.14 -44.96 -0.79
CA SER A 409 11.91 -44.21 -0.49
C SER A 409 12.01 -42.70 -0.72
N THR A 410 13.20 -42.16 -1.00
CA THR A 410 13.42 -40.77 -1.41
C THR A 410 13.55 -40.60 -2.93
N GLY A 411 13.35 -41.68 -3.69
CA GLY A 411 13.53 -41.72 -5.14
C GLY A 411 15.00 -41.86 -5.59
N ARG A 412 15.97 -41.85 -4.66
CA ARG A 412 17.39 -41.91 -4.98
C ARG A 412 17.81 -43.35 -5.19
N ARG A 413 18.41 -43.66 -6.35
CA ARG A 413 18.91 -45.02 -6.65
C ARG A 413 19.95 -45.47 -5.64
N LYS A 414 19.81 -46.70 -5.14
CA LYS A 414 20.73 -47.29 -4.17
C LYS A 414 22.05 -47.66 -4.88
N PRO A 415 23.23 -47.28 -4.36
CA PRO A 415 24.49 -47.73 -4.91
C PRO A 415 24.75 -49.18 -4.49
N GLU A 416 25.09 -50.04 -5.45
CA GLU A 416 25.46 -51.45 -5.25
C GLU A 416 26.88 -51.69 -5.74
N PRO A 417 27.74 -52.42 -5.00
CA PRO A 417 29.07 -52.79 -5.48
C PRO A 417 28.98 -53.76 -6.65
N ILE A 418 29.87 -53.62 -7.62
CA ILE A 418 30.08 -54.59 -8.70
C ILE A 418 31.17 -55.58 -8.24
N PRO A 419 30.84 -56.84 -7.89
CA PRO A 419 31.80 -57.75 -7.28
C PRO A 419 33.01 -58.01 -8.20
N GLY A 420 34.22 -57.80 -7.67
CA GLY A 420 35.48 -57.99 -8.40
C GLY A 420 35.92 -56.81 -9.28
N GLU A 421 35.14 -55.73 -9.40
CA GLU A 421 35.56 -54.52 -10.12
C GLU A 421 36.05 -53.43 -9.15
N GLU A 422 37.38 -53.35 -9.02
CA GLU A 422 38.07 -52.33 -8.23
C GLU A 422 38.96 -51.45 -9.13
N MET A 423 39.33 -50.27 -8.64
CA MET A 423 40.37 -49.43 -9.23
C MET A 423 41.20 -48.75 -8.14
N ILE A 424 42.44 -48.36 -8.46
CA ILE A 424 43.30 -47.58 -7.56
C ILE A 424 43.47 -46.19 -8.19
N LEU A 425 43.24 -45.15 -7.40
CA LEU A 425 43.51 -43.77 -7.75
C LEU A 425 44.68 -43.27 -6.89
N GLU A 426 45.79 -42.90 -7.51
CA GLU A 426 46.92 -42.29 -6.80
C GLU A 426 46.59 -40.86 -6.38
N VAL A 427 46.66 -40.59 -5.08
CA VAL A 427 46.45 -39.27 -4.48
C VAL A 427 47.30 -39.16 -3.22
N ASP A 428 47.63 -37.93 -2.85
CA ASP A 428 48.50 -37.61 -1.72
C ASP A 428 47.74 -36.86 -0.60
N THR A 429 46.42 -36.70 -0.76
CA THR A 429 45.47 -36.25 0.27
C THR A 429 44.06 -36.79 0.00
N VAL A 430 43.34 -37.19 1.05
CA VAL A 430 41.91 -37.55 1.00
C VAL A 430 41.11 -36.63 1.91
N ILE A 431 40.03 -36.03 1.41
CA ILE A 431 39.12 -35.20 2.19
C ILE A 431 37.76 -35.90 2.33
N ALA A 432 37.37 -36.24 3.55
CA ALA A 432 36.10 -36.89 3.88
C ALA A 432 34.97 -35.86 4.02
N ALA A 433 34.14 -35.71 2.98
CA ALA A 433 33.04 -34.76 2.90
C ALA A 433 31.67 -35.48 2.74
N ILE A 434 31.47 -36.57 3.50
CA ILE A 434 30.30 -37.46 3.39
C ILE A 434 29.19 -37.20 4.41
N GLY A 435 29.39 -36.30 5.37
CA GLY A 435 28.40 -35.96 6.40
C GLY A 435 28.98 -35.09 7.50
N GLN A 436 28.09 -34.53 8.33
CA GLN A 436 28.43 -33.75 9.53
C GLN A 436 27.71 -34.36 10.74
N GLU A 437 28.34 -34.29 11.90
CA GLU A 437 27.82 -34.82 13.17
C GLU A 437 27.78 -33.73 14.24
N VAL A 438 26.72 -33.77 15.06
CA VAL A 438 26.56 -32.91 16.23
C VAL A 438 27.50 -33.39 17.34
N ASN A 439 28.11 -32.46 18.07
CA ASN A 439 28.90 -32.79 19.25
C ASN A 439 28.17 -32.39 20.54
N PRO A 440 27.47 -33.32 21.23
CA PRO A 440 26.72 -33.04 22.45
C PRO A 440 27.58 -33.05 23.74
N GLU A 441 28.91 -33.23 23.63
CA GLU A 441 29.84 -33.13 24.77
C GLU A 441 29.65 -31.79 25.50
N GLY A 442 29.37 -31.80 26.81
CA GLY A 442 29.16 -30.59 27.61
C GLY A 442 27.69 -30.13 27.74
N LEU A 443 26.74 -30.91 27.23
CA LEU A 443 25.29 -30.68 27.33
C LEU A 443 24.60 -31.86 28.05
N GLU A 444 25.22 -32.34 29.14
CA GLU A 444 24.73 -33.47 29.91
C GLU A 444 23.30 -33.19 30.46
N GLY A 445 22.42 -34.20 30.37
CA GLY A 445 21.01 -34.11 30.78
C GLY A 445 20.01 -33.81 29.65
N LEU A 446 20.49 -33.40 28.46
CA LEU A 446 19.64 -33.37 27.26
C LEU A 446 19.47 -34.77 26.68
N ASN A 447 18.23 -35.15 26.37
CA ASN A 447 17.94 -36.39 25.66
C ASN A 447 18.46 -36.30 24.22
N LEU A 448 19.12 -37.36 23.75
CA LEU A 448 19.61 -37.47 22.38
C LEU A 448 18.73 -38.43 21.56
N THR A 449 18.64 -38.18 20.25
CA THR A 449 18.01 -39.09 19.30
C THR A 449 18.92 -40.28 18.97
N ARG A 450 18.41 -41.24 18.19
CA ARG A 450 19.23 -42.33 17.61
C ARG A 450 20.37 -41.84 16.72
N LYS A 451 20.28 -40.62 16.17
CA LYS A 451 21.33 -39.97 15.36
C LYS A 451 22.36 -39.20 16.21
N ARG A 452 22.27 -39.27 17.54
CA ARG A 452 23.05 -38.46 18.51
C ARG A 452 22.86 -36.94 18.42
N THR A 453 21.82 -36.49 17.71
CA THR A 453 21.32 -35.11 17.73
C THR A 453 20.50 -34.86 19.00
N ILE A 454 20.27 -33.59 19.37
CA ILE A 454 19.44 -33.22 20.52
C ILE A 454 17.96 -33.51 20.20
N SER A 455 17.24 -34.11 21.14
CA SER A 455 15.81 -34.36 21.01
C SER A 455 15.02 -33.12 21.45
N ALA A 456 14.22 -32.55 20.54
CA ALA A 456 13.36 -31.40 20.79
C ALA A 456 11.97 -31.62 20.17
N ASP A 457 10.93 -31.08 20.80
CA ASP A 457 9.56 -31.13 20.27
C ASP A 457 9.41 -30.24 19.02
N GLU A 458 8.79 -30.77 17.95
CA GLU A 458 8.73 -30.10 16.65
C GLU A 458 7.83 -28.84 16.62
N GLY A 459 6.87 -28.74 17.56
CA GLY A 459 5.97 -27.58 17.65
C GLY A 459 6.48 -26.51 18.60
N THR A 460 7.14 -26.90 19.69
CA THR A 460 7.53 -26.00 20.79
C THR A 460 9.04 -25.77 20.89
N PHE A 461 9.87 -26.53 20.16
CA PHE A 461 11.34 -26.53 20.27
C PHE A 461 11.87 -26.87 21.67
N ALA A 462 11.01 -27.28 22.60
CA ALA A 462 11.35 -27.60 23.97
C ALA A 462 12.12 -28.94 24.04
N THR A 463 13.15 -28.98 24.88
CA THR A 463 13.96 -30.17 25.11
C THR A 463 13.42 -31.00 26.30
N SER A 464 14.15 -32.03 26.72
CA SER A 464 13.89 -32.76 27.96
C SER A 464 14.02 -31.91 29.24
N ILE A 465 14.57 -30.70 29.14
CA ILE A 465 14.83 -29.81 30.29
C ILE A 465 13.91 -28.58 30.22
N PRO A 466 13.08 -28.30 31.24
CA PRO A 466 12.26 -27.09 31.31
C PRO A 466 13.11 -25.80 31.24
N GLY A 467 12.65 -24.84 30.42
CA GLY A 467 13.36 -23.59 30.14
C GLY A 467 14.48 -23.70 29.11
N VAL A 468 14.76 -24.91 28.58
CA VAL A 468 15.78 -25.15 27.55
C VAL A 468 15.13 -25.59 26.24
N PHE A 469 15.41 -24.84 25.19
CA PHE A 469 14.94 -25.03 23.82
C PHE A 469 16.12 -25.32 22.91
N ALA A 470 15.91 -25.99 21.77
CA ALA A 470 17.00 -26.28 20.81
C ALA A 470 16.51 -26.20 19.35
N GLY A 471 17.40 -25.89 18.40
CA GLY A 471 17.01 -25.72 16.99
C GLY A 471 18.16 -25.71 15.98
N GLY A 472 17.81 -25.80 14.69
CA GLY A 472 18.75 -25.93 13.58
C GLY A 472 19.45 -27.30 13.54
N ASP A 473 20.61 -27.38 12.88
CA ASP A 473 21.37 -28.63 12.61
C ASP A 473 21.69 -29.50 13.85
N ALA A 474 21.51 -28.95 15.06
CA ALA A 474 21.74 -29.62 16.32
C ALA A 474 20.63 -30.60 16.73
N ILE A 475 19.39 -30.47 16.22
CA ILE A 475 18.21 -31.22 16.68
C ILE A 475 17.72 -32.29 15.71
N ASN A 476 16.97 -33.25 16.24
CA ASN A 476 16.08 -34.17 15.51
C ASN A 476 16.73 -34.80 14.25
N GLU A 477 16.37 -34.33 13.05
CA GLU A 477 16.86 -34.90 11.79
C GLU A 477 18.36 -34.67 11.53
N GLY A 478 18.97 -33.65 12.13
CA GLY A 478 20.39 -33.31 12.02
C GLY A 478 20.69 -32.22 10.97
N PRO A 479 21.87 -32.25 10.33
CA PRO A 479 22.32 -31.18 9.43
C PRO A 479 21.39 -30.96 8.23
N GLY A 480 20.95 -29.72 8.06
CA GLY A 480 20.12 -29.26 6.94
C GLY A 480 20.81 -28.17 6.12
N ILE A 481 20.01 -27.26 5.57
CA ILE A 481 20.49 -26.08 4.84
C ILE A 481 20.37 -24.82 5.69
N ALA A 482 21.26 -23.84 5.53
CA ALA A 482 21.35 -22.68 6.43
C ALA A 482 20.03 -21.87 6.57
N ILE A 483 19.17 -21.87 5.55
CA ILE A 483 17.85 -21.22 5.58
C ILE A 483 16.81 -21.97 6.44
N GLU A 484 16.97 -23.29 6.65
CA GLU A 484 16.18 -24.07 7.62
C GLU A 484 16.60 -23.73 9.04
N ALA A 485 17.91 -23.70 9.31
CA ALA A 485 18.44 -23.28 10.60
C ALA A 485 17.99 -21.86 10.97
N VAL A 486 17.98 -20.90 10.03
CA VAL A 486 17.37 -19.57 10.26
C VAL A 486 15.89 -19.66 10.62
N ALA A 487 15.12 -20.51 9.91
CA ALA A 487 13.70 -20.68 10.16
C ALA A 487 13.42 -21.23 11.56
N ASP A 488 14.20 -22.21 12.01
CA ASP A 488 14.06 -22.81 13.33
C ASP A 488 14.46 -21.84 14.44
N GLY A 489 15.54 -21.07 14.26
CA GLY A 489 15.89 -19.98 15.19
C GLY A 489 14.77 -18.96 15.35
N LYS A 490 14.04 -18.64 14.27
CA LYS A 490 12.86 -17.78 14.33
C LYS A 490 11.70 -18.43 15.08
N LYS A 491 11.28 -19.64 14.69
CA LYS A 491 10.15 -20.35 15.33
C LYS A 491 10.42 -20.58 16.82
N ALA A 492 11.65 -20.97 17.18
CA ALA A 492 12.07 -21.16 18.55
C ALA A 492 11.99 -19.84 19.34
N ALA A 493 12.43 -18.71 18.76
CA ALA A 493 12.24 -17.39 19.39
C ALA A 493 10.75 -17.08 19.62
N GLU A 494 9.87 -17.33 18.64
CA GLU A 494 8.42 -17.15 18.80
C GLU A 494 7.83 -17.98 19.97
N VAL A 495 8.26 -19.23 20.14
CA VAL A 495 7.83 -20.05 21.29
C VAL A 495 8.45 -19.58 22.60
N ILE A 496 9.75 -19.25 22.62
CA ILE A 496 10.46 -18.74 23.81
C ILE A 496 9.78 -17.46 24.32
N MET A 497 9.35 -16.55 23.45
CA MET A 497 8.63 -15.34 23.86
C MET A 497 7.33 -15.68 24.59
N SER A 498 6.52 -16.59 24.05
CA SER A 498 5.31 -17.04 24.76
C SER A 498 5.65 -17.66 26.12
N TYR A 499 6.73 -18.45 26.19
CA TYR A 499 7.17 -19.10 27.43
C TYR A 499 7.58 -18.09 28.51
N LEU A 500 8.26 -17.00 28.12
CA LEU A 500 8.63 -15.89 29.02
C LEU A 500 7.41 -15.10 29.52
N GLU A 501 6.30 -15.12 28.79
CA GLU A 501 4.97 -14.61 29.19
C GLU A 501 4.16 -15.62 30.02
N GLY A 502 4.69 -16.83 30.26
CA GLY A 502 4.06 -17.88 31.08
C GLY A 502 3.19 -18.89 30.32
N ASN A 503 3.23 -18.92 28.99
CA ASN A 503 2.46 -19.84 28.15
C ASN A 503 3.38 -20.60 27.18
N THR A 504 3.23 -21.91 26.96
CA THR A 504 3.95 -22.56 25.85
C THR A 504 3.01 -22.75 24.67
N ILE A 505 3.04 -21.82 23.71
CA ILE A 505 2.20 -21.89 22.51
C ILE A 505 3.00 -22.56 21.39
N PRO A 506 2.62 -23.77 20.91
CA PRO A 506 3.32 -24.42 19.81
C PRO A 506 3.14 -23.62 18.51
N PHE A 507 4.22 -23.49 17.74
CA PHE A 507 4.18 -22.96 16.39
C PHE A 507 3.22 -23.79 15.53
N ARG A 508 2.38 -23.13 14.73
CA ARG A 508 1.46 -23.76 13.79
C ARG A 508 1.51 -23.03 12.46
N GLU A 509 1.59 -23.78 11.38
CA GLU A 509 1.55 -23.20 10.03
C GLU A 509 0.16 -22.58 9.76
N PRO A 510 0.10 -21.32 9.29
CA PRO A 510 -1.15 -20.72 8.85
C PRO A 510 -1.77 -21.45 7.66
N TYR A 511 -3.08 -21.66 7.70
CA TYR A 511 -3.85 -22.16 6.56
C TYR A 511 -3.85 -21.14 5.42
N VAL A 512 -3.58 -21.63 4.21
CA VAL A 512 -3.63 -20.92 2.94
C VAL A 512 -4.18 -21.85 1.86
N VAL A 513 -4.97 -21.31 0.93
CA VAL A 513 -5.35 -22.05 -0.29
C VAL A 513 -4.16 -22.08 -1.25
N ARG A 514 -3.95 -23.23 -1.90
CA ARG A 514 -2.82 -23.56 -2.79
C ARG A 514 -3.37 -24.17 -4.09
N ARG A 515 -2.82 -23.80 -5.26
CA ARG A 515 -3.14 -24.42 -6.58
C ARG A 515 -1.97 -25.30 -7.06
N SER A 516 -2.23 -26.57 -7.37
CA SER A 516 -1.20 -27.54 -7.80
C SER A 516 -1.38 -28.06 -9.22
N ASP A 517 -2.55 -27.81 -9.82
CA ASP A 517 -2.99 -28.29 -11.13
C ASP A 517 -2.62 -27.37 -12.31
N LEU A 518 -1.63 -26.49 -12.12
CA LEU A 518 -1.18 -25.52 -13.11
C LEU A 518 -0.20 -26.13 -14.12
N THR A 519 -0.42 -25.85 -15.41
CA THR A 519 0.37 -26.38 -16.53
C THR A 519 1.05 -25.26 -17.31
N GLN A 520 1.82 -25.60 -18.36
CA GLN A 520 2.37 -24.61 -19.28
C GLN A 520 1.27 -23.88 -20.09
N ALA A 521 0.12 -24.53 -20.33
CA ALA A 521 -0.97 -23.94 -21.10
C ALA A 521 -1.62 -22.75 -20.37
N ASP A 522 -1.73 -22.81 -19.03
CA ASP A 522 -2.23 -21.72 -18.19
C ASP A 522 -1.39 -20.43 -18.26
N PHE A 523 -0.17 -20.50 -18.81
CA PHE A 523 0.75 -19.38 -18.97
C PHE A 523 1.14 -19.12 -20.43
N ALA A 524 0.39 -19.64 -21.40
CA ALA A 524 0.65 -19.43 -22.82
C ALA A 524 0.51 -17.96 -23.27
N ASP A 525 -0.14 -17.12 -22.46
CA ASP A 525 -0.26 -15.66 -22.65
C ASP A 525 0.98 -14.87 -22.18
N ARG A 526 1.99 -15.53 -21.59
CA ARG A 526 3.16 -14.87 -20.98
C ARG A 526 4.34 -14.81 -21.94
N GLU A 527 4.91 -13.61 -22.04
CA GLU A 527 6.15 -13.35 -22.79
C GLU A 527 7.33 -14.11 -22.19
N ARG A 528 8.12 -14.73 -23.06
CA ARG A 528 9.41 -15.36 -22.74
C ARG A 528 10.53 -14.31 -22.75
N ILE A 529 11.22 -14.16 -21.64
CA ILE A 529 12.24 -13.16 -21.35
C ILE A 529 13.41 -13.89 -20.67
N PRO A 530 14.59 -14.05 -21.32
CA PRO A 530 15.72 -14.79 -20.75
C PRO A 530 16.08 -14.34 -19.33
N ARG A 531 16.48 -15.30 -18.47
CA ARG A 531 16.98 -14.99 -17.12
C ARG A 531 18.22 -14.11 -17.21
N VAL A 532 18.31 -13.09 -16.36
CA VAL A 532 19.51 -12.24 -16.32
C VAL A 532 20.66 -13.05 -15.71
N PRO A 533 21.75 -13.32 -16.47
CA PRO A 533 22.86 -14.12 -15.96
C PRO A 533 23.56 -13.36 -14.84
N MET A 534 23.91 -14.07 -13.77
CA MET A 534 24.77 -13.48 -12.73
C MET A 534 26.19 -13.31 -13.29
N PRO A 535 26.80 -12.10 -13.24
CA PRO A 535 28.18 -11.92 -13.68
C PRO A 535 29.17 -12.55 -12.68
N HIS A 536 30.19 -13.22 -13.22
CA HIS A 536 31.21 -13.93 -12.43
C HIS A 536 32.62 -13.61 -12.94
N LEU A 537 33.62 -13.81 -12.08
CA LEU A 537 35.03 -13.91 -12.49
C LEU A 537 35.23 -15.08 -13.47
N SER A 538 36.26 -14.99 -14.32
CA SER A 538 36.65 -16.09 -15.22
C SER A 538 37.13 -17.32 -14.43
N PRO A 539 36.97 -18.56 -14.96
CA PRO A 539 37.49 -19.75 -14.29
C PRO A 539 38.98 -19.68 -13.97
N GLU A 540 39.78 -19.02 -14.82
CA GLU A 540 41.22 -18.81 -14.63
C GLU A 540 41.51 -17.90 -13.42
N GLU A 541 40.78 -16.78 -13.29
CA GLU A 541 40.88 -15.91 -12.12
C GLU A 541 40.42 -16.64 -10.85
N ARG A 542 39.30 -17.37 -10.91
CA ARG A 542 38.74 -18.12 -9.76
C ARG A 542 39.77 -19.04 -9.10
N LYS A 543 40.64 -19.70 -9.88
CA LYS A 543 41.64 -20.67 -9.38
C LYS A 543 42.76 -20.02 -8.55
N THR A 544 43.03 -18.73 -8.73
CA THR A 544 44.27 -18.09 -8.22
C THR A 544 44.09 -17.25 -6.97
N ASN A 545 42.85 -17.06 -6.49
CA ASN A 545 42.59 -16.19 -5.34
C ASN A 545 41.29 -16.56 -4.60
N PHE A 546 41.10 -15.95 -3.43
CA PHE A 546 39.94 -16.10 -2.56
C PHE A 546 38.99 -14.90 -2.59
N ARG A 547 39.02 -14.06 -3.63
CA ARG A 547 38.04 -12.97 -3.82
C ARG A 547 36.65 -13.56 -4.06
N GLU A 548 35.62 -12.77 -3.77
CA GLU A 548 34.25 -13.12 -4.17
C GLU A 548 34.21 -13.34 -5.69
N PHE A 549 33.73 -14.50 -6.14
CA PHE A 549 33.70 -14.83 -7.56
C PHE A 549 32.42 -14.37 -8.28
N VAL A 550 31.39 -14.03 -7.50
CA VAL A 550 30.13 -13.42 -7.94
C VAL A 550 30.29 -11.91 -7.89
N LEU A 551 29.91 -11.19 -8.95
CA LEU A 551 30.06 -9.73 -9.02
C LEU A 551 28.80 -8.96 -8.59
N GLY A 552 27.68 -9.67 -8.44
CA GLY A 552 26.37 -9.08 -8.15
C GLY A 552 25.67 -8.51 -9.39
N TYR A 553 24.40 -8.11 -9.22
CA TYR A 553 23.65 -7.39 -10.25
C TYR A 553 23.84 -5.88 -10.10
N SER A 554 23.88 -5.17 -11.24
CA SER A 554 23.56 -3.74 -11.28
C SER A 554 22.07 -3.49 -10.98
N GLU A 555 21.72 -2.24 -10.71
CA GLU A 555 20.34 -1.85 -10.41
C GLU A 555 19.36 -2.21 -11.53
N GLU A 556 19.76 -1.96 -12.79
CA GLU A 556 18.96 -2.23 -13.98
C GLU A 556 18.83 -3.74 -14.26
N GLU A 557 19.88 -4.53 -14.03
CA GLU A 557 19.82 -5.99 -14.10
C GLU A 557 18.87 -6.59 -13.05
N ALA A 558 18.94 -6.09 -11.81
CA ALA A 558 18.07 -6.51 -10.72
C ALA A 558 16.60 -6.15 -10.99
N LYS A 559 16.32 -4.92 -11.47
CA LYS A 559 14.98 -4.50 -11.90
C LYS A 559 14.45 -5.40 -13.04
N LYS A 560 15.26 -5.62 -14.08
CA LYS A 560 14.90 -6.43 -15.25
C LYS A 560 14.57 -7.87 -14.88
N GLU A 561 15.39 -8.51 -14.06
CA GLU A 561 15.17 -9.87 -13.58
C GLU A 561 13.92 -9.94 -12.68
N ALA A 562 13.73 -8.96 -11.80
CA ALA A 562 12.58 -8.91 -10.91
C ALA A 562 11.24 -8.71 -11.65
N MET A 563 11.23 -7.93 -12.73
CA MET A 563 10.04 -7.71 -13.58
C MET A 563 9.49 -9.00 -14.20
N ARG A 564 10.32 -10.04 -14.39
CA ARG A 564 9.92 -11.35 -14.93
C ARG A 564 8.94 -12.12 -14.00
N CYS A 565 8.81 -11.74 -12.72
CA CYS A 565 7.98 -12.47 -11.74
C CYS A 565 6.52 -12.63 -12.20
N LEU A 566 5.91 -13.81 -11.99
CA LEU A 566 4.52 -14.10 -12.43
C LEU A 566 3.43 -13.72 -11.42
N GLU A 567 3.77 -13.06 -10.30
CA GLU A 567 2.79 -12.53 -9.33
C GLU A 567 1.79 -13.58 -8.77
N CYS A 568 2.21 -14.85 -8.65
CA CYS A 568 1.30 -15.99 -8.46
C CYS A 568 0.38 -15.95 -7.23
N GLY A 569 0.76 -15.27 -6.14
CA GLY A 569 -0.04 -15.12 -4.94
C GLY A 569 -1.03 -13.94 -5.01
N CYS A 570 -2.22 -14.13 -4.42
CA CYS A 570 -3.31 -13.16 -4.39
C CYS A 570 -2.90 -11.77 -3.85
N LYS A 571 -3.32 -10.71 -4.56
CA LYS A 571 -2.88 -9.33 -4.29
C LYS A 571 -3.54 -8.73 -3.03
N ASP A 572 -4.76 -9.16 -2.70
CA ASP A 572 -5.51 -8.73 -1.50
C ASP A 572 -5.29 -9.62 -0.26
N PHE A 573 -4.23 -10.44 -0.22
CA PHE A 573 -3.96 -11.37 0.90
C PHE A 573 -4.05 -10.70 2.29
N PHE A 574 -3.51 -9.49 2.44
CA PHE A 574 -3.43 -8.78 3.72
C PHE A 574 -4.76 -8.18 4.21
N GLU A 575 -5.78 -8.03 3.34
CA GLU A 575 -7.13 -7.60 3.72
C GLU A 575 -8.15 -8.75 3.70
N CYS A 576 -7.73 -9.97 3.33
CA CYS A 576 -8.62 -11.10 3.07
C CYS A 576 -9.26 -11.63 4.37
N LYS A 577 -10.48 -11.16 4.66
CA LYS A 577 -11.28 -11.58 5.82
C LYS A 577 -11.50 -13.09 5.87
N LEU A 578 -11.67 -13.75 4.72
CA LEU A 578 -11.80 -15.21 4.66
C LEU A 578 -10.58 -15.93 5.23
N ILE A 579 -9.36 -15.49 4.89
CA ILE A 579 -8.12 -16.10 5.38
C ILE A 579 -7.81 -15.71 6.83
N LYS A 580 -8.16 -14.48 7.27
CA LYS A 580 -8.14 -14.12 8.70
C LYS A 580 -8.94 -15.14 9.52
N TYR A 581 -10.23 -15.30 9.20
CA TYR A 581 -11.12 -16.18 9.97
C TYR A 581 -10.78 -17.67 9.78
N ALA A 582 -10.35 -18.11 8.59
CA ALA A 582 -9.90 -19.48 8.38
C ALA A 582 -8.80 -19.90 9.38
N ASN A 583 -7.86 -18.99 9.67
CA ASN A 583 -6.80 -19.20 10.64
C ASN A 583 -7.30 -19.10 12.09
N GLU A 584 -8.13 -18.10 12.41
CA GLU A 584 -8.73 -17.89 13.74
C GLU A 584 -9.55 -19.10 14.23
N TYR A 585 -10.30 -19.76 13.33
CA TYR A 585 -11.11 -20.95 13.64
C TYR A 585 -10.39 -22.28 13.33
N GLY A 586 -9.17 -22.22 12.79
CA GLY A 586 -8.33 -23.39 12.51
C GLY A 586 -9.01 -24.42 11.60
N VAL A 587 -9.45 -23.99 10.41
CA VAL A 587 -10.21 -24.80 9.44
C VAL A 587 -9.43 -26.02 8.90
N ASN A 588 -10.15 -27.06 8.49
CA ASN A 588 -9.66 -28.14 7.63
C ASN A 588 -10.71 -28.44 6.54
N PRO A 589 -10.70 -27.69 5.42
CA PRO A 589 -11.73 -27.80 4.36
C PRO A 589 -11.71 -29.13 3.60
N GLU A 590 -10.62 -29.89 3.64
CA GLU A 590 -10.50 -31.19 2.96
C GLU A 590 -11.55 -32.21 3.45
N LYS A 591 -12.05 -32.03 4.69
CA LYS A 591 -13.16 -32.81 5.25
C LYS A 591 -14.48 -32.67 4.50
N LEU A 592 -14.67 -31.57 3.78
CA LEU A 592 -15.86 -31.24 2.99
C LEU A 592 -15.50 -31.07 1.50
N ALA A 593 -14.40 -31.69 1.06
CA ALA A 593 -13.99 -31.68 -0.34
C ALA A 593 -15.05 -32.34 -1.24
N GLY A 594 -15.29 -31.74 -2.39
CA GLY A 594 -16.23 -32.21 -3.41
C GLY A 594 -15.81 -31.72 -4.80
N GLU A 595 -16.76 -31.66 -5.72
CA GLU A 595 -16.52 -31.02 -7.01
C GLU A 595 -16.28 -29.51 -6.84
N VAL A 596 -15.33 -28.98 -7.62
CA VAL A 596 -14.87 -27.60 -7.52
C VAL A 596 -15.10 -26.89 -8.85
N SER A 597 -15.93 -25.85 -8.83
CA SER A 597 -16.24 -25.01 -9.97
C SER A 597 -14.98 -24.29 -10.45
N ARG A 598 -14.70 -24.35 -11.76
CA ARG A 598 -13.58 -23.66 -12.39
C ARG A 598 -14.09 -22.81 -13.53
N TYR A 599 -13.62 -21.57 -13.57
CA TYR A 599 -14.04 -20.59 -14.56
C TYR A 599 -12.81 -19.98 -15.22
N GLU A 600 -12.71 -20.15 -16.53
CA GLU A 600 -11.86 -19.27 -17.34
C GLU A 600 -12.41 -17.84 -17.24
N TYR A 601 -11.51 -16.87 -17.09
CA TYR A 601 -11.87 -15.46 -17.05
C TYR A 601 -10.79 -14.60 -17.69
N ARG A 602 -11.24 -13.52 -18.31
CA ARG A 602 -10.40 -12.41 -18.77
C ARG A 602 -11.10 -11.13 -18.32
N ASP A 603 -10.33 -10.20 -17.75
CA ASP A 603 -10.85 -8.92 -17.29
C ASP A 603 -9.99 -7.77 -17.83
N ASP A 604 -10.55 -7.06 -18.81
CA ASP A 604 -9.97 -5.93 -19.50
C ASP A 604 -10.38 -4.57 -18.91
N HIS A 605 -11.14 -4.55 -17.80
CA HIS A 605 -11.45 -3.31 -17.08
C HIS A 605 -10.16 -2.65 -16.58
N PRO A 606 -9.88 -1.36 -16.85
CA PRO A 606 -8.58 -0.74 -16.60
C PRO A 606 -8.19 -0.66 -15.11
N PHE A 607 -9.18 -0.66 -14.22
CA PHE A 607 -8.97 -0.51 -12.77
C PHE A 607 -9.27 -1.75 -11.91
N ILE A 608 -9.95 -2.77 -12.46
CA ILE A 608 -10.53 -3.88 -11.67
C ILE A 608 -10.10 -5.22 -12.29
N VAL A 609 -9.93 -6.24 -11.45
CA VAL A 609 -9.80 -7.64 -11.84
C VAL A 609 -10.85 -8.46 -11.10
N ARG A 610 -11.77 -9.08 -11.83
CA ARG A 610 -12.72 -10.07 -11.33
C ARG A 610 -12.21 -11.49 -11.57
N ASP A 611 -11.80 -12.16 -10.50
CA ASP A 611 -11.47 -13.58 -10.47
C ASP A 611 -12.62 -14.37 -9.82
N PRO A 612 -13.56 -14.92 -10.61
CA PRO A 612 -14.71 -15.65 -10.08
C PRO A 612 -14.33 -16.91 -9.27
N ASN A 613 -13.16 -17.49 -9.51
CA ASN A 613 -12.67 -18.68 -8.81
C ASN A 613 -12.39 -18.43 -7.31
N LYS A 614 -12.17 -17.17 -6.93
CA LYS A 614 -12.00 -16.72 -5.54
C LYS A 614 -13.31 -16.25 -4.89
N CYS A 615 -14.44 -16.33 -5.60
CA CYS A 615 -15.72 -15.85 -5.11
C CYS A 615 -16.30 -16.82 -4.06
N ILE A 616 -16.95 -16.26 -3.04
CA ILE A 616 -17.70 -17.01 -2.01
C ILE A 616 -19.20 -16.68 -2.02
N LEU A 617 -19.70 -16.14 -3.15
CA LEU A 617 -21.11 -15.79 -3.39
C LEU A 617 -21.78 -14.94 -2.27
N CYS A 618 -20.99 -14.09 -1.60
CA CYS A 618 -21.48 -13.24 -0.49
C CYS A 618 -22.49 -12.14 -0.91
N GLY A 619 -22.63 -11.90 -2.22
CA GLY A 619 -23.57 -10.92 -2.80
C GLY A 619 -23.27 -9.44 -2.51
N LEU A 620 -22.20 -9.10 -1.79
CA LEU A 620 -21.89 -7.71 -1.44
C LEU A 620 -21.60 -6.84 -2.66
N CYS A 621 -20.87 -7.35 -3.65
CA CYS A 621 -20.54 -6.63 -4.88
C CYS A 621 -21.78 -6.31 -5.75
N VAL A 622 -22.76 -7.21 -5.77
CA VAL A 622 -24.07 -7.00 -6.42
C VAL A 622 -24.87 -5.95 -5.64
N ARG A 623 -25.08 -6.18 -4.34
CA ARG A 623 -25.92 -5.31 -3.49
C ARG A 623 -25.38 -3.89 -3.34
N VAL A 624 -24.05 -3.69 -3.27
CA VAL A 624 -23.48 -2.33 -3.24
C VAL A 624 -23.59 -1.63 -4.61
N CYS A 625 -23.60 -2.39 -5.71
CA CYS A 625 -23.81 -1.83 -7.05
C CYS A 625 -25.28 -1.44 -7.28
N ASP A 626 -26.21 -2.20 -6.72
CA ASP A 626 -27.66 -2.02 -6.84
C ASP A 626 -28.24 -1.08 -5.76
N GLU A 627 -28.28 -1.52 -4.50
CA GLU A 627 -28.98 -0.84 -3.40
C GLU A 627 -28.36 0.52 -3.02
N VAL A 628 -27.02 0.60 -3.10
CA VAL A 628 -26.24 1.80 -2.78
C VAL A 628 -26.03 2.64 -4.03
N MET A 629 -25.30 2.13 -5.03
CA MET A 629 -24.92 2.94 -6.20
C MET A 629 -26.05 3.12 -7.23
N GLY A 630 -27.03 2.20 -7.31
CA GLY A 630 -28.15 2.31 -8.26
C GLY A 630 -27.81 2.00 -9.71
N ILE A 631 -26.77 1.19 -9.95
CA ILE A 631 -26.21 0.93 -11.27
C ILE A 631 -26.45 -0.51 -11.73
N THR A 632 -26.44 -1.48 -10.79
CA THR A 632 -26.81 -2.88 -11.05
C THR A 632 -25.95 -3.60 -12.13
N ALA A 633 -24.74 -3.09 -12.40
CA ALA A 633 -23.77 -3.63 -13.38
C ALA A 633 -23.23 -5.05 -13.12
N LEU A 634 -23.54 -5.65 -11.96
CA LEU A 634 -23.14 -7.01 -11.55
C LEU A 634 -24.36 -7.77 -11.04
N GLY A 635 -24.50 -9.04 -11.43
CA GLY A 635 -25.61 -9.90 -11.02
C GLY A 635 -25.20 -11.34 -10.70
N PHE A 636 -26.12 -12.09 -10.11
CA PHE A 636 -26.03 -13.55 -9.98
C PHE A 636 -26.55 -14.20 -11.27
N VAL A 637 -25.72 -15.01 -11.92
CA VAL A 637 -26.07 -15.81 -13.11
C VAL A 637 -26.08 -17.29 -12.73
N ASN A 638 -26.89 -18.09 -13.43
CA ASN A 638 -27.21 -19.50 -13.13
C ASN A 638 -27.94 -19.70 -11.78
N ARG A 639 -28.05 -20.95 -11.32
CA ARG A 639 -28.70 -21.36 -10.06
C ARG A 639 -27.97 -22.56 -9.45
N GLY A 640 -28.10 -22.74 -8.13
CA GLY A 640 -27.47 -23.86 -7.43
C GLY A 640 -25.95 -23.72 -7.36
N PHE A 641 -25.23 -24.84 -7.51
CA PHE A 641 -23.76 -24.87 -7.47
C PHE A 641 -23.10 -24.14 -8.65
N ASP A 642 -23.79 -24.00 -9.79
CA ASP A 642 -23.29 -23.28 -10.98
C ASP A 642 -23.40 -21.75 -10.87
N THR A 643 -23.95 -21.24 -9.76
CA THR A 643 -24.18 -19.81 -9.54
C THR A 643 -22.87 -19.03 -9.54
N VAL A 644 -22.77 -18.01 -10.39
CA VAL A 644 -21.55 -17.19 -10.55
C VAL A 644 -21.90 -15.71 -10.66
N ILE A 645 -21.03 -14.83 -10.15
CA ILE A 645 -21.18 -13.38 -10.33
C ILE A 645 -20.60 -12.97 -11.68
N LYS A 646 -21.44 -12.46 -12.57
CA LYS A 646 -21.05 -11.91 -13.88
C LYS A 646 -21.55 -10.45 -14.04
N PRO A 647 -20.96 -9.67 -14.95
CA PRO A 647 -21.51 -8.39 -15.36
C PRO A 647 -22.84 -8.52 -16.10
N GLU A 648 -23.55 -7.40 -16.20
CA GLU A 648 -24.75 -7.20 -17.03
C GLU A 648 -24.60 -7.83 -18.44
N PHE A 649 -25.61 -8.59 -18.88
CA PHE A 649 -25.64 -9.33 -20.15
C PHE A 649 -24.42 -10.24 -20.44
N GLU A 650 -23.64 -10.58 -19.41
CA GLU A 650 -22.36 -11.30 -19.53
C GLU A 650 -21.27 -10.59 -20.36
N LEU A 651 -21.42 -9.28 -20.59
CA LEU A 651 -20.45 -8.45 -21.30
C LEU A 651 -19.19 -8.20 -20.46
N PRO A 652 -18.08 -7.72 -21.07
CA PRO A 652 -16.95 -7.19 -20.32
C PRO A 652 -17.38 -6.03 -19.41
N LEU A 653 -16.81 -5.95 -18.20
CA LEU A 653 -17.31 -5.02 -17.16
C LEU A 653 -17.22 -3.53 -17.56
N ARG A 654 -16.30 -3.16 -18.47
CA ARG A 654 -16.22 -1.78 -19.00
C ARG A 654 -17.33 -1.44 -20.00
N ASP A 655 -17.95 -2.47 -20.60
CA ASP A 655 -18.96 -2.32 -21.63
C ASP A 655 -20.38 -2.28 -21.01
N THR A 656 -20.56 -2.65 -19.74
CA THR A 656 -21.83 -2.55 -18.99
C THR A 656 -22.07 -1.16 -18.40
N SER A 657 -23.18 -0.96 -17.69
CA SER A 657 -23.50 0.23 -16.89
C SER A 657 -22.45 0.67 -15.83
N CYS A 658 -21.34 -0.06 -15.65
CA CYS A 658 -20.33 0.19 -14.61
C CYS A 658 -19.66 1.58 -14.66
N ILE A 659 -20.00 2.46 -13.72
CA ILE A 659 -19.37 3.80 -13.56
C ILE A 659 -17.98 3.79 -12.86
N SER A 660 -17.31 2.64 -12.76
CA SER A 660 -15.96 2.51 -12.17
C SER A 660 -15.78 3.08 -10.73
N CYS A 661 -16.83 3.11 -9.91
CA CYS A 661 -16.77 3.64 -8.53
C CYS A 661 -15.92 2.82 -7.54
N GLY A 662 -15.52 1.59 -7.89
CA GLY A 662 -14.70 0.70 -7.05
C GLY A 662 -15.36 0.16 -5.78
N GLN A 663 -16.62 0.52 -5.47
CA GLN A 663 -17.32 0.08 -4.26
C GLN A 663 -17.42 -1.45 -4.16
N CYS A 664 -17.63 -2.13 -5.29
CA CYS A 664 -17.69 -3.60 -5.36
C CYS A 664 -16.36 -4.29 -4.98
N VAL A 665 -15.22 -3.62 -5.21
CA VAL A 665 -13.90 -4.07 -4.76
C VAL A 665 -13.70 -3.76 -3.28
N ALA A 666 -14.06 -2.55 -2.84
CA ALA A 666 -13.93 -2.09 -1.45
C ALA A 666 -14.68 -2.97 -0.43
N VAL A 667 -15.79 -3.60 -0.84
CA VAL A 667 -16.57 -4.52 0.02
C VAL A 667 -16.21 -6.00 -0.16
N CYS A 668 -15.30 -6.36 -1.07
CA CYS A 668 -14.99 -7.77 -1.32
C CYS A 668 -14.29 -8.40 -0.10
N PRO A 669 -14.84 -9.47 0.51
CA PRO A 669 -14.23 -10.11 1.69
C PRO A 669 -13.12 -11.11 1.33
N THR A 670 -12.85 -11.29 0.04
CA THR A 670 -11.83 -12.15 -0.57
C THR A 670 -11.15 -11.39 -1.72
N GLY A 671 -10.13 -11.96 -2.35
CA GLY A 671 -9.54 -11.40 -3.58
C GLY A 671 -10.31 -11.74 -4.86
N ALA A 672 -11.64 -11.86 -4.83
CA ALA A 672 -12.45 -12.14 -6.03
C ALA A 672 -12.68 -10.91 -6.91
N LEU A 673 -12.74 -9.73 -6.31
CA LEU A 673 -12.68 -8.44 -6.98
C LEU A 673 -11.48 -7.72 -6.40
N GLN A 674 -10.44 -7.53 -7.20
CA GLN A 674 -9.19 -6.89 -6.85
C GLN A 674 -9.02 -5.60 -7.66
N GLU A 675 -8.20 -4.67 -7.19
CA GLU A 675 -7.79 -3.50 -7.98
C GLU A 675 -6.63 -3.83 -8.91
N LYS A 676 -6.41 -2.98 -9.92
CA LYS A 676 -5.16 -2.91 -10.70
C LYS A 676 -4.34 -1.73 -10.16
N PRO A 677 -3.37 -1.96 -9.24
CA PRO A 677 -2.59 -0.87 -8.65
C PRO A 677 -1.71 -0.20 -9.71
N PRO A 678 -1.55 1.14 -9.69
CA PRO A 678 -0.75 1.87 -10.67
C PRO A 678 0.76 1.84 -10.32
N VAL A 679 1.33 0.63 -10.34
CA VAL A 679 2.76 0.37 -10.13
C VAL A 679 3.25 -0.59 -11.22
N ALA A 680 4.55 -0.55 -11.54
CA ALA A 680 5.11 -1.42 -12.58
C ALA A 680 4.99 -2.91 -12.24
N LYS A 681 5.13 -3.25 -10.94
CA LYS A 681 4.98 -4.62 -10.45
C LYS A 681 3.99 -4.73 -9.28
N PRO A 682 2.70 -4.99 -9.53
CA PRO A 682 1.67 -5.04 -8.49
C PRO A 682 1.72 -6.35 -7.68
N VAL A 683 2.39 -6.31 -6.53
CA VAL A 683 2.54 -7.45 -5.60
C VAL A 683 1.85 -7.21 -4.25
N PRO A 684 1.36 -8.26 -3.57
CA PRO A 684 0.83 -8.15 -2.21
C PRO A 684 1.94 -7.80 -1.23
N VAL A 685 1.81 -6.65 -0.57
CA VAL A 685 2.65 -6.21 0.55
C VAL A 685 1.76 -5.60 1.64
N ALA A 686 2.18 -5.70 2.90
CA ALA A 686 1.50 -5.00 3.98
C ALA A 686 1.74 -3.48 3.85
N THR A 687 0.66 -2.71 3.79
CA THR A 687 0.68 -1.25 3.58
C THR A 687 0.47 -0.49 4.88
N GLU A 688 0.97 0.75 4.92
CA GLU A 688 0.50 1.75 5.89
C GLU A 688 -0.72 2.48 5.31
N LYS A 689 -1.65 2.92 6.17
CA LYS A 689 -2.86 3.67 5.77
C LYS A 689 -2.75 5.11 6.26
N LYS A 690 -2.71 6.08 5.34
CA LYS A 690 -2.62 7.52 5.65
C LYS A 690 -3.92 8.23 5.30
N HIS A 691 -4.51 8.96 6.25
CA HIS A 691 -5.70 9.78 6.02
C HIS A 691 -5.36 11.04 5.20
N THR A 692 -6.21 11.35 4.22
CA THR A 692 -6.14 12.57 3.40
C THR A 692 -7.54 12.95 2.87
N VAL A 693 -7.62 14.04 2.10
CA VAL A 693 -8.86 14.59 1.52
C VAL A 693 -8.78 14.54 -0.01
N CYS A 694 -9.89 14.20 -0.66
CA CYS A 694 -10.01 14.18 -2.12
C CYS A 694 -9.79 15.58 -2.73
N SER A 695 -8.78 15.74 -3.58
CA SER A 695 -8.49 17.01 -4.27
C SER A 695 -9.29 17.22 -5.57
N PHE A 696 -10.03 16.21 -6.05
CA PHE A 696 -10.60 16.19 -7.40
C PHE A 696 -11.85 17.07 -7.58
N CYS A 697 -12.76 17.15 -6.60
CA CYS A 697 -13.94 18.01 -6.67
C CYS A 697 -14.34 18.53 -5.28
N GLY A 698 -15.13 19.61 -5.24
CA GLY A 698 -15.43 20.36 -4.03
C GLY A 698 -16.29 19.65 -2.98
N VAL A 699 -16.63 18.36 -3.13
CA VAL A 699 -17.26 17.59 -2.05
C VAL A 699 -16.30 17.42 -0.87
N GLY A 700 -15.00 17.20 -1.13
CA GLY A 700 -13.99 17.02 -0.09
C GLY A 700 -14.09 15.70 0.68
N CYS A 701 -14.37 14.58 -0.01
CA CYS A 701 -14.44 13.25 0.61
C CYS A 701 -13.15 12.88 1.37
N ASN A 702 -13.28 12.22 2.51
CA ASN A 702 -12.16 11.69 3.27
C ASN A 702 -11.73 10.33 2.71
N MET A 703 -10.42 10.11 2.61
CA MET A 703 -9.87 8.86 2.12
C MET A 703 -8.62 8.43 2.89
N LYS A 704 -8.34 7.12 2.82
CA LYS A 704 -7.13 6.48 3.33
C LYS A 704 -6.32 5.99 2.15
N LEU A 705 -5.12 6.53 1.94
CA LEU A 705 -4.17 6.04 0.96
C LEU A 705 -3.41 4.86 1.56
N ASP A 706 -3.44 3.72 0.88
CA ASP A 706 -2.62 2.55 1.20
C ASP A 706 -1.26 2.71 0.52
N ILE A 707 -0.20 2.85 1.32
CA ILE A 707 1.16 3.16 0.84
C ILE A 707 2.19 2.09 1.23
N ARG A 708 3.25 1.97 0.43
CA ARG A 708 4.48 1.23 0.76
C ARG A 708 5.69 1.93 0.14
N GLY A 709 6.59 2.45 0.98
CA GLY A 709 7.70 3.27 0.49
C GLY A 709 7.17 4.56 -0.12
N ASP A 710 7.59 4.88 -1.35
CA ASP A 710 7.06 6.01 -2.13
C ASP A 710 5.78 5.66 -2.94
N MET A 711 5.32 4.40 -2.89
CA MET A 711 4.23 3.95 -3.74
C MET A 711 2.85 4.09 -3.07
N ILE A 712 1.92 4.75 -3.74
CA ILE A 712 0.48 4.63 -3.48
C ILE A 712 -0.03 3.38 -4.23
N LEU A 713 -0.64 2.43 -3.50
CA LEU A 713 -1.21 1.21 -4.07
C LEU A 713 -2.73 1.30 -4.27
N ARG A 714 -3.46 1.86 -3.30
CA ARG A 714 -4.93 1.98 -3.30
C ARG A 714 -5.40 3.27 -2.61
N ALA A 715 -6.61 3.72 -2.92
CA ALA A 715 -7.29 4.81 -2.22
C ALA A 715 -8.65 4.33 -1.67
N LEU A 716 -8.75 4.16 -0.36
CA LEU A 716 -9.94 3.66 0.33
C LEU A 716 -10.81 4.82 0.85
N PRO A 717 -12.15 4.76 0.78
CA PRO A 717 -12.99 5.72 1.50
C PRO A 717 -12.74 5.61 3.01
N ASP A 718 -12.90 6.72 3.75
CA ASP A 718 -12.99 6.63 5.20
C ASP A 718 -14.43 6.33 5.65
N LYS A 719 -14.66 5.16 6.25
CA LYS A 719 -16.00 4.73 6.68
C LYS A 719 -16.58 5.60 7.80
N GLU A 720 -15.72 6.19 8.63
CA GLU A 720 -16.13 7.07 9.72
C GLU A 720 -16.34 8.54 9.25
N SER A 721 -16.28 8.78 7.93
CA SER A 721 -16.41 10.12 7.34
C SER A 721 -17.83 10.68 7.46
N PRO A 722 -18.01 11.84 8.12
CA PRO A 722 -19.29 12.56 8.12
C PRO A 722 -19.57 13.31 6.80
N VAL A 723 -18.64 13.26 5.83
CA VAL A 723 -18.79 13.92 4.53
C VAL A 723 -19.35 12.95 3.50
N ASP A 724 -18.72 11.79 3.36
CA ASP A 724 -18.95 10.85 2.27
C ASP A 724 -19.54 9.49 2.68
N ALA A 725 -19.75 9.24 3.98
CA ALA A 725 -20.34 7.99 4.49
C ALA A 725 -19.67 6.71 3.95
N GLY A 726 -18.34 6.76 3.76
CA GLY A 726 -17.57 5.65 3.24
C GLY A 726 -17.64 5.50 1.71
N HIS A 727 -17.86 6.58 0.96
CA HIS A 727 -17.98 6.56 -0.50
C HIS A 727 -16.89 7.36 -1.23
N LEU A 728 -16.40 6.78 -2.32
CA LEU A 728 -15.56 7.47 -3.30
C LEU A 728 -16.11 7.23 -4.72
N CYS A 729 -15.98 8.23 -5.56
CA CYS A 729 -16.20 8.14 -7.00
C CYS A 729 -14.93 7.66 -7.73
N VAL A 730 -15.03 7.39 -9.03
CA VAL A 730 -13.90 6.98 -9.88
C VAL A 730 -12.69 7.92 -9.79
N LYS A 731 -12.91 9.24 -9.70
CA LYS A 731 -11.84 10.26 -9.53
C LYS A 731 -11.09 10.08 -8.20
N GLY A 732 -11.82 10.03 -7.07
CA GLY A 732 -11.20 9.80 -5.76
C GLY A 732 -10.58 8.40 -5.60
N ARG A 733 -11.15 7.38 -6.27
CA ARG A 733 -10.73 5.99 -6.15
C ARG A 733 -9.51 5.62 -6.99
N PHE A 734 -9.40 6.15 -8.21
CA PHE A 734 -8.36 5.76 -9.18
C PHE A 734 -7.60 6.95 -9.80
N GLY A 735 -8.05 8.18 -9.57
CA GLY A 735 -7.45 9.40 -10.12
C GLY A 735 -6.00 9.64 -9.69
N PHE A 736 -5.58 9.14 -8.52
CA PHE A 736 -4.18 9.20 -8.08
C PHE A 736 -3.22 8.49 -9.05
N SER A 737 -3.71 7.56 -9.88
CA SER A 737 -2.90 6.93 -10.93
C SER A 737 -2.41 7.90 -12.01
N ALA A 738 -3.08 9.06 -12.18
CA ALA A 738 -2.65 10.08 -13.12
C ALA A 738 -1.39 10.84 -12.66
N LEU A 739 -1.01 10.77 -11.37
CA LEU A 739 0.27 11.31 -10.86
C LEU A 739 1.51 10.64 -11.49
N LYS A 740 1.33 9.49 -12.18
CA LYS A 740 2.37 8.75 -12.89
C LYS A 740 2.20 8.73 -14.42
N ALA A 741 1.23 9.47 -14.96
CA ALA A 741 0.89 9.42 -16.39
C ALA A 741 1.79 10.28 -17.30
N GLY A 742 2.92 10.77 -16.79
CA GLY A 742 3.91 11.54 -17.54
C GLY A 742 5.21 11.71 -16.75
N GLU A 743 6.22 12.29 -17.38
CA GLU A 743 7.47 12.67 -16.73
C GLU A 743 7.19 13.75 -15.67
N ARG A 744 7.18 13.32 -14.42
CA ARG A 744 6.97 14.18 -13.27
C ARG A 744 8.21 15.02 -13.01
N LEU A 745 8.02 16.32 -12.83
CA LEU A 745 9.11 17.23 -12.50
C LEU A 745 9.60 16.95 -11.07
N THR A 746 10.89 16.66 -10.94
CA THR A 746 11.61 16.47 -9.66
C THR A 746 12.65 17.55 -9.42
N THR A 747 13.16 18.16 -10.50
CA THR A 747 14.21 19.17 -10.57
C THR A 747 13.66 20.52 -11.08
N PRO A 748 14.15 21.66 -10.58
CA PRO A 748 13.88 22.97 -11.17
C PRO A 748 14.47 23.12 -12.57
N LEU A 749 13.76 23.84 -13.45
CA LEU A 749 14.22 24.17 -14.80
C LEU A 749 14.32 25.69 -14.98
N VAL A 750 15.36 26.15 -15.68
CA VAL A 750 15.52 27.54 -16.12
C VAL A 750 15.74 27.60 -17.63
N ARG A 751 15.23 28.65 -18.28
CA ARG A 751 15.36 28.84 -19.72
C ARG A 751 16.68 29.50 -20.11
N GLU A 752 17.53 28.73 -20.76
CA GLU A 752 18.80 29.17 -21.33
C GLU A 752 18.82 28.97 -22.84
N ASN A 753 19.28 29.98 -23.59
CA ASN A 753 19.38 29.91 -25.06
C ASN A 753 18.09 29.43 -25.76
N GLY A 754 16.92 29.75 -25.18
CA GLY A 754 15.60 29.37 -25.66
C GLY A 754 15.09 28.00 -25.21
N LYS A 755 15.90 27.17 -24.53
CA LYS A 755 15.53 25.82 -24.05
C LYS A 755 15.48 25.78 -22.51
N LEU A 756 14.62 24.95 -21.95
CA LEU A 756 14.63 24.66 -20.51
C LEU A 756 15.75 23.65 -20.21
N ALA A 757 16.55 23.92 -19.17
CA ALA A 757 17.60 23.04 -18.65
C ALA A 757 17.45 22.87 -17.14
N GLU A 758 17.84 21.70 -16.61
CA GLU A 758 17.82 21.42 -15.17
C GLU A 758 18.83 22.27 -14.41
N THR A 759 18.45 22.72 -13.21
CA THR A 759 19.31 23.53 -12.33
C THR A 759 18.98 23.27 -10.85
N SER A 760 19.78 23.84 -9.95
CA SER A 760 19.56 23.83 -8.50
C SER A 760 18.36 24.68 -8.08
N TRP A 761 17.79 24.35 -6.92
CA TRP A 761 16.77 25.18 -6.27
C TRP A 761 17.24 26.61 -6.00
N GLU A 762 18.49 26.78 -5.57
CA GLU A 762 19.06 28.09 -5.23
C GLU A 762 19.15 29.01 -6.45
N GLU A 763 19.64 28.49 -7.58
CA GLU A 763 19.75 29.25 -8.83
C GLU A 763 18.38 29.57 -9.43
N ALA A 764 17.46 28.60 -9.51
CA ALA A 764 16.11 28.83 -10.06
C ALA A 764 15.32 29.88 -9.25
N LEU A 765 15.34 29.78 -7.92
CA LEU A 765 14.67 30.75 -7.04
C LEU A 765 15.32 32.13 -7.11
N LEU A 766 16.66 32.20 -7.15
CA LEU A 766 17.39 33.47 -7.29
C LEU A 766 17.10 34.13 -8.66
N TYR A 767 17.15 33.38 -9.75
CA TYR A 767 16.85 33.89 -11.09
C TYR A 767 15.43 34.44 -11.18
N ALA A 768 14.43 33.68 -10.69
CA ALA A 768 13.04 34.13 -10.63
C ALA A 768 12.89 35.42 -9.80
N GLY A 769 13.45 35.44 -8.58
CA GLY A 769 13.42 36.59 -7.69
C GLY A 769 14.05 37.85 -8.30
N ARG A 770 15.22 37.72 -8.96
CA ARG A 770 15.92 38.82 -9.61
C ARG A 770 15.17 39.37 -10.83
N LYS A 771 14.57 38.50 -11.66
CA LYS A 771 13.77 38.94 -12.82
C LYS A 771 12.58 39.79 -12.39
N VAL A 772 11.80 39.33 -11.41
CA VAL A 772 10.62 40.09 -10.96
C VAL A 772 10.97 41.32 -10.13
N GLN A 773 12.08 41.31 -9.38
CA GLN A 773 12.64 42.52 -8.78
C GLN A 773 13.00 43.57 -9.85
N GLY A 774 13.62 43.16 -10.96
CA GLY A 774 13.94 44.03 -12.08
C GLY A 774 12.70 44.65 -12.74
N ILE A 775 11.70 43.82 -13.08
CA ILE A 775 10.44 44.28 -13.66
C ILE A 775 9.72 45.26 -12.71
N ARG A 776 9.62 44.92 -11.42
CA ARG A 776 9.04 45.77 -10.37
C ARG A 776 9.77 47.11 -10.23
N ALA A 777 11.10 47.11 -10.28
CA ALA A 777 11.91 48.33 -10.15
C ALA A 777 11.74 49.28 -11.35
N MET A 778 11.49 48.74 -12.55
CA MET A 778 11.29 49.54 -13.77
C MET A 778 9.84 49.95 -14.03
N ASN A 779 8.86 49.15 -13.63
CA ASN A 779 7.45 49.30 -14.06
C ASN A 779 6.44 49.31 -12.88
N GLY A 780 6.88 49.14 -11.63
CA GLY A 780 6.03 49.05 -10.45
C GLY A 780 5.45 47.64 -10.19
N GLY A 781 4.87 47.45 -9.01
CA GLY A 781 4.26 46.16 -8.60
C GLY A 781 3.03 45.78 -9.42
N GLU A 782 2.22 46.78 -9.82
CA GLU A 782 1.06 46.65 -10.73
C GLU A 782 1.39 46.02 -12.10
N SER A 783 2.67 45.89 -12.47
CA SER A 783 3.10 45.20 -13.70
C SER A 783 3.31 43.69 -13.54
N LEU A 784 3.00 43.14 -12.36
CA LEU A 784 3.15 41.73 -12.03
C LEU A 784 1.80 41.09 -11.69
N ALA A 785 1.63 39.80 -11.97
CA ALA A 785 0.45 39.03 -11.59
C ALA A 785 0.79 37.68 -10.95
N VAL A 786 -0.14 37.15 -10.16
CA VAL A 786 -0.06 35.81 -9.56
C VAL A 786 -1.34 35.04 -9.81
N PHE A 787 -1.23 33.82 -10.33
CA PHE A 787 -2.34 32.89 -10.54
C PHE A 787 -2.19 31.68 -9.63
N VAL A 788 -3.26 31.29 -8.94
CA VAL A 788 -3.23 30.31 -7.84
C VAL A 788 -4.28 29.22 -8.04
N SER A 789 -3.86 27.95 -8.02
CA SER A 789 -4.73 26.79 -8.22
C SER A 789 -5.49 26.37 -6.96
N PRO A 790 -6.75 25.90 -7.08
CA PRO A 790 -7.52 25.27 -5.98
C PRO A 790 -7.05 23.84 -5.63
N ARG A 791 -5.82 23.49 -6.03
CA ARG A 791 -5.11 22.26 -5.66
C ARG A 791 -4.16 22.46 -4.50
N LEU A 792 -3.71 23.70 -4.32
CA LEU A 792 -2.89 24.12 -3.21
C LEU A 792 -3.73 24.12 -1.94
N THR A 793 -3.09 23.84 -0.80
CA THR A 793 -3.76 23.94 0.50
C THR A 793 -4.11 25.39 0.84
N ASN A 794 -4.98 25.60 1.82
CA ASN A 794 -5.30 26.96 2.31
C ASN A 794 -4.04 27.71 2.74
N GLU A 795 -3.08 27.02 3.34
CA GLU A 795 -1.78 27.54 3.76
C GLU A 795 -0.92 27.96 2.57
N GLU A 796 -0.84 27.11 1.54
CA GLU A 796 -0.13 27.39 0.29
C GLU A 796 -0.75 28.56 -0.48
N ILE A 797 -2.08 28.61 -0.60
CA ILE A 797 -2.84 29.70 -1.23
C ILE A 797 -2.62 31.01 -0.46
N PHE A 798 -2.75 30.97 0.87
CA PHE A 798 -2.54 32.14 1.74
C PHE A 798 -1.12 32.71 1.55
N MET A 799 -0.11 31.85 1.52
CA MET A 799 1.28 32.27 1.29
C MET A 799 1.49 32.84 -0.13
N ALA A 800 0.83 32.31 -1.16
CA ALA A 800 0.89 32.86 -2.52
C ALA A 800 0.22 34.26 -2.61
N VAL A 801 -0.91 34.45 -1.93
CA VAL A 801 -1.60 35.76 -1.81
C VAL A 801 -0.73 36.76 -1.06
N GLU A 802 -0.11 36.36 0.05
CA GLU A 802 0.80 37.21 0.82
C GLU A 802 2.08 37.51 0.04
N PHE A 803 2.57 36.59 -0.79
CA PHE A 803 3.72 36.80 -1.67
C PHE A 803 3.40 37.85 -2.75
N ALA A 804 2.23 37.79 -3.36
CA ALA A 804 1.76 38.83 -4.29
C ALA A 804 1.70 40.22 -3.60
N LYS A 805 1.06 40.31 -2.43
CA LYS A 805 0.87 41.57 -1.69
C LYS A 805 2.17 42.16 -1.13
N LYS A 806 3.01 41.35 -0.48
CA LYS A 806 4.21 41.82 0.26
C LYS A 806 5.50 41.65 -0.52
N GLY A 807 5.67 40.54 -1.23
CA GLY A 807 6.86 40.23 -2.03
C GLY A 807 6.90 40.99 -3.36
N LEU A 808 5.78 40.99 -4.10
CA LEU A 808 5.70 41.65 -5.41
C LEU A 808 5.09 43.06 -5.32
N GLY A 809 4.18 43.31 -4.38
CA GLY A 809 3.45 44.56 -4.27
C GLY A 809 2.40 44.72 -5.37
N THR A 810 1.75 43.62 -5.78
CA THR A 810 0.70 43.61 -6.80
C THR A 810 -0.68 43.30 -6.20
N PRO A 811 -1.76 43.96 -6.66
CA PRO A 811 -3.13 43.56 -6.38
C PRO A 811 -3.64 42.45 -7.32
N HIS A 812 -2.91 42.12 -8.39
CA HIS A 812 -3.35 41.22 -9.44
C HIS A 812 -3.16 39.74 -9.06
N VAL A 813 -4.13 39.21 -8.28
CA VAL A 813 -4.20 37.80 -7.89
C VAL A 813 -5.51 37.18 -8.36
N ALA A 814 -5.44 36.11 -9.16
CA ALA A 814 -6.60 35.40 -9.70
C ALA A 814 -6.38 33.88 -9.75
N SER A 815 -7.35 33.17 -10.31
CA SER A 815 -7.25 31.74 -10.66
C SER A 815 -7.96 31.51 -11.99
N PHE A 816 -7.41 30.66 -12.85
CA PHE A 816 -8.10 30.20 -14.05
C PHE A 816 -9.22 29.19 -13.74
N SER A 817 -9.27 28.70 -12.50
CA SER A 817 -10.26 27.74 -11.99
C SER A 817 -11.32 28.37 -11.08
N ASN A 818 -11.45 29.71 -11.04
CA ASN A 818 -12.44 30.41 -10.22
C ASN A 818 -13.12 31.57 -10.97
N THR A 819 -14.35 31.92 -10.59
CA THR A 819 -15.07 33.09 -11.12
C THR A 819 -15.90 33.76 -10.03
N THR A 820 -16.44 34.97 -10.27
CA THR A 820 -17.23 35.69 -9.26
C THR A 820 -18.63 35.09 -9.11
N SER A 821 -18.99 34.59 -7.91
CA SER A 821 -20.35 34.12 -7.62
C SER A 821 -21.38 35.25 -7.57
N GLY A 822 -22.60 34.96 -8.00
CA GLY A 822 -23.77 35.81 -7.82
C GLY A 822 -24.43 35.71 -6.44
N LEU A 823 -24.13 34.65 -5.67
CA LEU A 823 -24.66 34.48 -4.31
C LEU A 823 -24.19 35.59 -3.37
N LYS A 824 -22.93 36.03 -3.50
CA LYS A 824 -22.35 37.11 -2.69
C LYS A 824 -23.10 38.42 -2.85
N ASP A 825 -23.58 38.73 -4.06
CA ASP A 825 -24.30 39.96 -4.35
C ASP A 825 -25.66 40.04 -3.63
N VAL A 826 -26.30 38.89 -3.39
CA VAL A 826 -27.65 38.78 -2.83
C VAL A 826 -27.67 38.39 -1.35
N LEU A 827 -26.67 37.61 -0.90
CA LEU A 827 -26.64 36.97 0.43
C LEU A 827 -25.48 37.45 1.33
N GLY A 828 -24.40 37.97 0.72
CA GLY A 828 -23.24 38.55 1.39
C GLY A 828 -22.05 37.60 1.58
N PHE A 829 -22.19 36.29 1.33
CA PHE A 829 -21.06 35.35 1.20
C PHE A 829 -21.05 34.66 -0.18
N ASP A 830 -19.85 34.38 -0.70
CA ASP A 830 -19.59 33.50 -1.86
C ASP A 830 -19.37 32.07 -1.33
N ALA A 831 -20.44 31.42 -0.91
CA ALA A 831 -20.41 30.07 -0.36
C ALA A 831 -21.80 29.40 -0.39
N SER A 832 -21.84 28.07 -0.29
CA SER A 832 -23.07 27.35 0.07
C SER A 832 -23.63 27.88 1.38
N THR A 833 -24.95 27.76 1.58
CA THR A 833 -25.63 28.25 2.80
C THR A 833 -25.86 27.14 3.83
N ASN A 834 -25.91 25.89 3.38
CA ASN A 834 -26.15 24.70 4.19
C ASN A 834 -25.02 23.68 3.94
N SER A 835 -24.97 22.62 4.74
CA SER A 835 -24.13 21.45 4.48
C SER A 835 -24.78 20.49 3.48
N LEU A 836 -23.98 19.61 2.89
CA LEU A 836 -24.43 18.51 2.02
C LEU A 836 -25.29 17.51 2.78
N GLU A 837 -25.07 17.34 4.08
CA GLU A 837 -25.84 16.42 4.93
C GLU A 837 -27.32 16.82 5.03
N GLU A 838 -27.62 18.12 5.00
CA GLU A 838 -29.00 18.60 5.07
C GLU A 838 -29.85 18.19 3.85
N LEU A 839 -29.21 17.75 2.75
CA LEU A 839 -29.90 17.22 1.58
C LEU A 839 -30.64 15.91 1.87
N THR A 840 -30.12 15.04 2.74
CA THR A 840 -30.70 13.69 2.98
C THR A 840 -32.10 13.73 3.58
N SER A 841 -32.48 14.88 4.17
CA SER A 841 -33.68 15.06 4.99
C SER A 841 -34.57 16.23 4.54
N THR A 842 -34.39 16.76 3.33
CA THR A 842 -35.25 17.82 2.74
C THR A 842 -36.46 17.23 1.99
N ASP A 843 -37.55 17.98 1.88
CA ASP A 843 -38.76 17.51 1.21
C ASP A 843 -38.69 17.71 -0.33
N MET A 844 -37.88 18.68 -0.78
CA MET A 844 -37.71 19.01 -2.19
C MET A 844 -36.30 19.52 -2.53
N ILE A 845 -35.84 19.18 -3.74
CA ILE A 845 -34.56 19.57 -4.31
C ILE A 845 -34.77 20.14 -5.72
N LEU A 846 -34.30 21.36 -5.97
CA LEU A 846 -34.10 21.91 -7.31
C LEU A 846 -32.62 21.69 -7.71
N LEU A 847 -32.35 20.83 -8.69
CA LEU A 847 -31.02 20.62 -9.25
C LEU A 847 -30.89 21.44 -10.54
N ILE A 848 -30.02 22.45 -10.55
CA ILE A 848 -29.93 23.43 -11.65
C ILE A 848 -28.52 23.44 -12.24
N GLY A 849 -28.42 23.22 -13.56
CA GLY A 849 -27.16 23.26 -14.31
C GLY A 849 -26.08 22.29 -13.84
N CYS A 850 -26.43 21.15 -13.23
CA CYS A 850 -25.50 20.25 -12.55
C CYS A 850 -25.74 18.77 -12.93
N ARG A 851 -24.68 18.09 -13.38
CA ARG A 851 -24.68 16.63 -13.63
C ARG A 851 -24.10 15.91 -12.41
N VAL A 852 -24.96 15.72 -11.41
CA VAL A 852 -24.50 15.47 -10.04
C VAL A 852 -23.83 14.11 -9.83
N MET A 853 -24.09 13.09 -10.67
CA MET A 853 -23.42 11.79 -10.54
C MET A 853 -22.08 11.74 -11.24
N GLU A 854 -22.00 12.41 -12.36
CA GLU A 854 -20.89 12.47 -13.29
C GLU A 854 -19.77 13.33 -12.69
N ASP A 855 -20.13 14.53 -12.24
CA ASP A 855 -19.19 15.54 -11.77
C ASP A 855 -18.97 15.46 -10.24
N TYR A 856 -20.00 15.06 -9.46
CA TYR A 856 -20.06 15.16 -7.99
C TYR A 856 -20.64 13.94 -7.25
N ALA A 857 -20.43 12.71 -7.75
CA ALA A 857 -21.16 11.48 -7.36
C ALA A 857 -21.62 11.31 -5.89
N VAL A 858 -20.80 11.67 -4.90
CA VAL A 858 -21.17 11.56 -3.47
C VAL A 858 -22.31 12.52 -3.07
N ALA A 859 -22.36 13.72 -3.64
CA ALA A 859 -23.54 14.60 -3.50
C ALA A 859 -24.77 13.97 -4.18
N GLY A 860 -24.58 13.32 -5.33
CA GLY A 860 -25.64 12.56 -6.01
C GLY A 860 -26.21 11.43 -5.16
N LEU A 861 -25.37 10.69 -4.43
CA LEU A 861 -25.80 9.67 -3.48
C LEU A 861 -26.69 10.24 -2.35
N LYS A 862 -26.33 11.40 -1.78
CA LYS A 862 -27.17 12.09 -0.76
C LYS A 862 -28.51 12.56 -1.31
N ILE A 863 -28.56 13.01 -2.56
CA ILE A 863 -29.83 13.32 -3.25
C ILE A 863 -30.68 12.05 -3.41
N ARG A 864 -30.09 10.91 -3.82
CA ARG A 864 -30.82 9.63 -3.91
C ARG A 864 -31.31 9.12 -2.56
N GLU A 865 -30.59 9.37 -1.48
CA GLU A 865 -31.01 9.06 -0.12
C GLU A 865 -32.27 9.85 0.25
N ALA A 866 -32.27 11.17 0.01
CA ALA A 866 -33.46 12.01 0.19
C ALA A 866 -34.68 11.50 -0.62
N LEU A 867 -34.45 11.08 -1.87
CA LEU A 867 -35.49 10.51 -2.72
C LEU A 867 -36.08 9.20 -2.17
N LYS A 868 -35.27 8.36 -1.50
CA LYS A 868 -35.75 7.13 -0.83
C LYS A 868 -36.67 7.47 0.36
N GLU A 869 -36.37 8.55 1.08
CA GLU A 869 -37.22 9.09 2.17
C GLU A 869 -38.43 9.90 1.67
N GLY A 870 -38.63 10.01 0.35
CA GLY A 870 -39.82 10.59 -0.27
C GLY A 870 -39.68 12.05 -0.75
N ALA A 871 -38.46 12.60 -0.77
CA ALA A 871 -38.21 13.92 -1.34
C ALA A 871 -38.57 13.99 -2.83
N LYS A 872 -38.84 15.20 -3.34
CA LYS A 872 -39.05 15.46 -4.78
C LYS A 872 -37.84 16.14 -5.41
N LEU A 873 -37.30 15.55 -6.47
CA LEU A 873 -36.26 16.18 -7.31
C LEU A 873 -36.87 16.81 -8.56
N VAL A 874 -36.51 18.05 -8.85
CA VAL A 874 -36.71 18.68 -10.17
C VAL A 874 -35.33 18.98 -10.76
N VAL A 875 -35.08 18.50 -11.99
CA VAL A 875 -33.81 18.71 -12.70
C VAL A 875 -34.01 19.77 -13.78
N ILE A 876 -33.17 20.81 -13.77
CA ILE A 876 -33.21 21.94 -14.70
C ILE A 876 -31.81 22.10 -15.32
N ASN A 877 -31.52 21.28 -16.33
CA ASN A 877 -30.23 21.20 -17.00
C ASN A 877 -30.41 21.45 -18.51
N PRO A 878 -29.42 22.00 -19.24
CA PRO A 878 -29.48 22.03 -20.71
C PRO A 878 -29.23 20.63 -21.31
N GLU A 879 -28.33 19.87 -20.70
CA GLU A 879 -27.86 18.55 -21.12
C GLU A 879 -28.55 17.41 -20.33
N PRO A 880 -28.61 16.18 -20.86
CA PRO A 880 -29.00 15.01 -20.09
C PRO A 880 -28.01 14.70 -18.95
N SER A 881 -28.54 14.15 -17.87
CA SER A 881 -27.77 13.61 -16.75
C SER A 881 -28.41 12.32 -16.21
N ILE A 882 -27.64 11.51 -15.48
CA ILE A 882 -28.14 10.31 -14.79
C ILE A 882 -29.26 10.68 -13.79
N ALA A 883 -29.23 11.90 -13.23
CA ALA A 883 -30.25 12.38 -12.30
C ALA A 883 -31.64 12.59 -12.95
N ASP A 884 -31.72 12.68 -14.28
CA ASP A 884 -32.98 12.81 -15.02
C ASP A 884 -33.89 11.59 -14.77
N GLU A 885 -33.33 10.38 -14.60
CA GLU A 885 -34.07 9.13 -14.36
C GLU A 885 -34.78 9.08 -12.99
N TRP A 886 -34.34 9.90 -12.04
CA TRP A 886 -34.90 9.95 -10.68
C TRP A 886 -35.78 11.18 -10.45
N ALA A 887 -35.83 12.08 -11.42
CA ALA A 887 -36.52 13.35 -11.30
C ALA A 887 -38.04 13.15 -11.30
N HIS A 888 -38.73 13.88 -10.42
CA HIS A 888 -40.18 14.04 -10.51
C HIS A 888 -40.58 14.84 -11.76
N LYS A 889 -39.72 15.79 -12.18
CA LYS A 889 -39.87 16.58 -13.40
C LYS A 889 -38.49 16.98 -13.93
N VAL A 890 -38.28 16.85 -15.23
CA VAL A 890 -37.09 17.32 -15.95
C VAL A 890 -37.49 18.51 -16.81
N VAL A 891 -36.70 19.59 -16.76
CA VAL A 891 -36.84 20.76 -17.64
C VAL A 891 -35.53 20.99 -18.37
N ARG A 892 -35.63 21.18 -19.69
CA ARG A 892 -34.51 21.51 -20.56
C ARG A 892 -34.70 22.93 -21.11
N PRO A 893 -34.33 23.97 -20.34
CA PRO A 893 -34.49 25.35 -20.79
C PRO A 893 -33.48 25.68 -21.90
N GLU A 894 -33.81 26.68 -22.72
CA GLU A 894 -32.81 27.37 -23.54
C GLU A 894 -31.74 28.02 -22.65
N ASN A 895 -30.58 28.36 -23.22
CA ASN A 895 -29.53 29.06 -22.48
C ASN A 895 -29.86 30.55 -22.28
N SER A 896 -30.86 30.83 -21.45
CA SER A 896 -31.25 32.16 -20.96
C SER A 896 -31.64 32.09 -19.49
N VAL A 897 -31.40 33.16 -18.73
CA VAL A 897 -31.90 33.31 -17.35
C VAL A 897 -33.42 33.46 -17.24
N ASP A 898 -34.13 33.58 -18.38
CA ASP A 898 -35.58 33.84 -18.39
C ASP A 898 -36.41 32.74 -17.71
N PHE A 899 -35.96 31.47 -17.69
CA PHE A 899 -36.67 30.42 -16.94
C PHE A 899 -36.60 30.64 -15.41
N LEU A 900 -35.49 31.21 -14.90
CA LEU A 900 -35.37 31.58 -13.48
C LEU A 900 -36.23 32.81 -13.17
N LYS A 901 -36.27 33.79 -14.08
CA LYS A 901 -37.17 34.94 -13.99
C LYS A 901 -38.65 34.49 -13.97
N ALA A 902 -39.01 33.54 -14.84
CA ALA A 902 -40.35 32.95 -14.89
C ALA A 902 -40.70 32.17 -13.62
N LEU A 903 -39.77 31.37 -13.08
CA LEU A 903 -39.96 30.62 -11.83
C LEU A 903 -40.15 31.55 -10.64
N LEU A 904 -39.33 32.59 -10.54
CA LEU A 904 -39.45 33.63 -9.53
C LEU A 904 -40.78 34.40 -9.64
N LYS A 905 -41.23 34.73 -10.86
CA LYS A 905 -42.54 35.34 -11.08
C LYS A 905 -43.67 34.40 -10.68
N GLY A 906 -43.61 33.12 -11.07
CA GLY A 906 -44.59 32.10 -10.70
C GLY A 906 -44.72 31.92 -9.19
N LEU A 907 -43.61 31.98 -8.44
CA LEU A 907 -43.64 31.97 -6.97
C LEU A 907 -44.36 33.19 -6.39
N ILE A 908 -44.15 34.37 -6.98
CA ILE A 908 -44.83 35.61 -6.56
C ILE A 908 -46.33 35.58 -6.89
N GLU A 909 -46.70 35.14 -8.10
CA GLU A 909 -48.10 35.02 -8.55
C GLU A 909 -48.90 34.01 -7.71
N GLU A 910 -48.27 32.91 -7.28
CA GLU A 910 -48.88 31.89 -6.42
C GLU A 910 -48.80 32.24 -4.91
N GLY A 911 -48.20 33.38 -4.54
CA GLY A 911 -48.18 33.92 -3.18
C GLY A 911 -47.05 33.42 -2.27
N PHE A 912 -46.06 32.69 -2.80
CA PHE A 912 -44.91 32.18 -2.06
C PHE A 912 -43.83 33.24 -1.86
N THR A 913 -44.14 34.25 -1.05
CA THR A 913 -43.30 35.45 -0.82
C THR A 913 -42.88 35.63 0.65
N SER A 914 -42.90 34.54 1.44
CA SER A 914 -42.75 34.60 2.91
C SER A 914 -41.44 35.23 3.40
N GLY A 915 -40.36 35.12 2.61
CA GLY A 915 -39.06 35.69 2.95
C GLY A 915 -38.80 37.11 2.41
N ALA A 916 -39.71 37.67 1.59
CA ALA A 916 -39.54 39.00 0.99
C ALA A 916 -39.30 40.12 2.02
N ALA A 917 -39.89 40.03 3.23
CA ALA A 917 -39.68 40.98 4.31
C ALA A 917 -38.24 41.00 4.87
N ARG A 918 -37.48 39.90 4.68
CA ARG A 918 -36.06 39.77 5.05
C ARG A 918 -35.10 40.33 3.99
N ALA A 919 -35.61 41.02 2.98
CA ALA A 919 -34.85 41.53 1.86
C ALA A 919 -35.11 43.03 1.56
N GLU A 920 -34.18 43.64 0.84
CA GLU A 920 -34.31 44.93 0.16
C GLU A 920 -34.37 44.70 -1.37
N GLY A 921 -35.02 45.61 -2.13
CA GLY A 921 -35.18 45.49 -3.59
C GLY A 921 -36.38 44.64 -4.10
N PHE A 922 -37.27 44.15 -3.22
CA PHE A 922 -38.34 43.22 -3.63
C PHE A 922 -39.34 43.80 -4.65
N GLU A 923 -39.84 45.02 -4.46
CA GLU A 923 -40.81 45.63 -5.41
C GLU A 923 -40.15 45.99 -6.76
N GLU A 924 -38.86 46.35 -6.77
CA GLU A 924 -38.09 46.61 -7.99
C GLU A 924 -37.87 45.32 -8.79
N LEU A 925 -37.47 44.25 -8.10
CA LEU A 925 -37.36 42.91 -8.68
C LEU A 925 -38.71 42.44 -9.24
N LYS A 926 -39.80 42.57 -8.47
CA LYS A 926 -41.16 42.21 -8.90
C LYS A 926 -41.62 43.00 -10.13
N ALA A 927 -41.33 44.30 -10.19
CA ALA A 927 -41.61 45.13 -11.36
C ALA A 927 -40.83 44.65 -12.59
N SER A 928 -39.55 44.27 -12.43
CA SER A 928 -38.71 43.76 -13.53
C SER A 928 -39.15 42.43 -14.14
N LEU A 929 -40.10 41.73 -13.49
CA LEU A 929 -40.66 40.45 -13.94
C LEU A 929 -42.02 40.60 -14.65
N ALA A 930 -42.58 41.82 -14.74
CA ALA A 930 -43.93 42.05 -15.26
C ALA A 930 -44.16 41.40 -16.65
N ASP A 931 -43.21 41.58 -17.57
CA ASP A 931 -43.28 41.09 -18.94
C ASP A 931 -42.80 39.63 -19.12
N THR A 932 -42.29 38.99 -18.07
CA THR A 932 -41.82 37.59 -18.15
C THR A 932 -43.02 36.63 -18.22
N ALA A 933 -43.06 35.75 -19.23
CA ALA A 933 -44.10 34.74 -19.37
C ALA A 933 -43.88 33.55 -18.41
N VAL A 934 -44.95 33.04 -17.79
CA VAL A 934 -44.92 31.85 -16.92
C VAL A 934 -45.66 30.71 -17.60
N SER A 935 -44.92 29.69 -18.04
CA SER A 935 -45.49 28.46 -18.58
C SER A 935 -46.12 27.60 -17.49
N ASP A 936 -46.98 26.65 -17.86
CA ASP A 936 -47.61 25.74 -16.89
C ASP A 936 -46.58 24.84 -16.19
N ASP A 937 -45.52 24.41 -16.88
CA ASP A 937 -44.40 23.67 -16.27
C ASP A 937 -43.70 24.48 -15.17
N ILE A 938 -43.46 25.77 -15.42
CA ILE A 938 -42.83 26.67 -14.44
C ILE A 938 -43.79 26.95 -13.28
N ARG A 939 -45.10 27.11 -13.54
CA ARG A 939 -46.13 27.26 -12.50
C ARG A 939 -46.24 26.01 -11.63
N GLU A 940 -46.10 24.83 -12.19
CA GLU A 940 -46.03 23.57 -11.44
C GLU A 940 -44.80 23.54 -10.52
N ILE A 941 -43.61 23.88 -11.04
CA ILE A 941 -42.37 23.91 -10.25
C ILE A 941 -42.44 24.97 -9.13
N ALA A 942 -43.00 26.14 -9.41
CA ALA A 942 -43.26 27.18 -8.40
C ALA A 942 -44.18 26.65 -7.28
N ARG A 943 -45.26 25.93 -7.63
CA ARG A 943 -46.16 25.31 -6.64
C ARG A 943 -45.49 24.19 -5.84
N LEU A 944 -44.66 23.36 -6.47
CA LEU A 944 -43.92 22.31 -5.79
C LEU A 944 -42.93 22.91 -4.79
N TYR A 945 -42.08 23.83 -5.25
CA TYR A 945 -41.04 24.47 -4.43
C TYR A 945 -41.64 25.35 -3.33
N GLY A 946 -42.68 26.13 -3.64
CA GLY A 946 -43.33 27.02 -2.68
C GLY A 946 -44.14 26.32 -1.59
N LYS A 947 -44.65 25.11 -1.83
CA LYS A 947 -45.43 24.33 -0.84
C LYS A 947 -44.60 23.37 0.01
N ALA A 948 -43.35 23.10 -0.35
CA ALA A 948 -42.48 22.25 0.44
C ALA A 948 -42.25 22.87 1.84
N GLY A 949 -42.16 22.04 2.88
CA GLY A 949 -41.80 22.53 4.22
C GLY A 949 -40.31 22.87 4.27
N ASN A 950 -39.50 22.02 3.65
CA ASN A 950 -38.07 22.11 3.46
C ASN A 950 -37.74 21.96 1.98
N ALA A 951 -37.06 22.95 1.41
CA ALA A 951 -36.61 22.90 0.02
C ALA A 951 -35.18 23.43 -0.12
N MET A 952 -34.39 22.75 -0.94
CA MET A 952 -33.01 23.12 -1.21
C MET A 952 -32.75 23.28 -2.71
N VAL A 953 -31.82 24.17 -3.06
CA VAL A 953 -31.29 24.29 -4.43
C VAL A 953 -29.87 23.76 -4.46
N VAL A 954 -29.55 22.94 -5.47
CA VAL A 954 -28.21 22.42 -5.72
C VAL A 954 -27.80 22.86 -7.13
N PHE A 955 -26.62 23.46 -7.27
CA PHE A 955 -26.09 23.82 -8.58
C PHE A 955 -24.57 23.69 -8.64
N ASP A 956 -24.05 23.65 -9.87
CA ASP A 956 -22.62 23.61 -10.19
C ASP A 956 -22.16 25.03 -10.55
N HIS A 957 -21.32 25.65 -9.70
CA HIS A 957 -20.87 27.03 -9.85
C HIS A 957 -20.25 27.26 -11.23
N GLU A 958 -19.36 26.37 -11.65
CA GLU A 958 -18.59 26.49 -12.87
C GLU A 958 -19.46 26.41 -14.13
N ARG A 959 -20.68 25.84 -14.05
CA ARG A 959 -21.66 25.76 -15.14
C ARG A 959 -22.68 26.91 -15.19
N LEU A 960 -22.86 27.69 -14.11
CA LEU A 960 -23.83 28.79 -14.07
C LEU A 960 -23.19 30.18 -14.23
N THR A 961 -23.95 31.13 -14.76
CA THR A 961 -23.55 32.55 -14.80
C THR A 961 -23.87 33.27 -13.50
N ARG A 962 -23.13 34.36 -13.21
CA ARG A 962 -23.36 35.22 -12.04
C ARG A 962 -24.81 35.71 -11.91
N ASP A 963 -25.47 36.02 -13.03
CA ASP A 963 -26.87 36.45 -13.03
C ASP A 963 -27.87 35.31 -12.80
N ALA A 964 -27.56 34.08 -13.23
CA ALA A 964 -28.34 32.90 -12.86
C ALA A 964 -28.26 32.66 -11.34
N GLU A 965 -27.07 32.73 -10.75
CA GLU A 965 -26.89 32.56 -9.30
C GLU A 965 -27.61 33.64 -8.47
N ARG A 966 -27.60 34.91 -8.92
CA ARG A 966 -28.39 35.99 -8.29
C ARG A 966 -29.89 35.68 -8.27
N LEU A 967 -30.42 35.13 -9.37
CA LEU A 967 -31.83 34.76 -9.45
C LEU A 967 -32.14 33.52 -8.59
N ILE A 968 -31.25 32.53 -8.52
CA ILE A 968 -31.36 31.39 -7.62
C ILE A 968 -31.37 31.83 -6.14
N ALA A 969 -30.47 32.72 -5.75
CA ALA A 969 -30.48 33.34 -4.42
C ALA A 969 -31.79 34.09 -4.16
N SER A 970 -32.28 34.84 -5.13
CA SER A 970 -33.55 35.58 -5.04
C SER A 970 -34.75 34.64 -4.89
N ILE A 971 -34.78 33.49 -5.57
CA ILE A 971 -35.81 32.44 -5.44
C ILE A 971 -35.84 31.87 -4.02
N ALA A 972 -34.68 31.51 -3.46
CA ALA A 972 -34.58 30.98 -2.10
C ALA A 972 -34.97 32.04 -1.04
N VAL A 973 -34.54 33.29 -1.22
CA VAL A 973 -34.87 34.42 -0.33
C VAL A 973 -36.37 34.76 -0.38
N VAL A 974 -36.95 34.98 -1.56
CA VAL A 974 -38.36 35.39 -1.69
C VAL A 974 -39.31 34.33 -1.16
N SER A 975 -39.07 33.06 -1.52
CA SER A 975 -39.92 31.95 -1.05
C SER A 975 -39.81 31.70 0.46
N GLY A 976 -38.66 32.01 1.08
CA GLY A 976 -38.37 31.77 2.50
C GLY A 976 -37.58 30.49 2.77
N HIS A 977 -37.18 29.76 1.74
CA HIS A 977 -36.37 28.54 1.83
C HIS A 977 -34.87 28.84 2.01
N ILE A 978 -34.52 29.70 2.97
CA ILE A 978 -33.14 30.05 3.29
C ILE A 978 -32.95 30.47 4.76
N GLY A 979 -31.80 30.13 5.34
CA GLY A 979 -31.42 30.55 6.69
C GLY A 979 -31.98 29.67 7.80
N ARG A 980 -32.42 28.44 7.48
CA ARG A 980 -32.88 27.44 8.45
C ARG A 980 -32.41 26.04 8.01
N PRO A 981 -32.37 25.03 8.90
CA PRO A 981 -32.01 23.68 8.51
C PRO A 981 -32.86 23.18 7.33
N ARG A 982 -32.26 22.40 6.42
CA ARG A 982 -32.87 21.80 5.21
C ARG A 982 -33.49 22.80 4.24
N ASN A 983 -33.04 24.04 4.29
CA ASN A 983 -33.60 25.17 3.55
C ASN A 983 -32.48 26.13 3.15
N GLY A 984 -32.09 26.07 1.89
CA GLY A 984 -31.04 26.92 1.35
C GLY A 984 -30.42 26.37 0.08
N ILE A 985 -29.14 26.67 -0.11
CA ILE A 985 -28.42 26.47 -1.36
C ILE A 985 -27.12 25.70 -1.09
N VAL A 986 -26.88 24.67 -1.89
CA VAL A 986 -25.58 24.00 -2.03
C VAL A 986 -25.00 24.40 -3.38
N MET A 987 -23.96 25.22 -3.35
CA MET A 987 -23.16 25.60 -4.50
C MET A 987 -21.98 24.63 -4.57
N LEU A 988 -22.08 23.61 -5.42
CA LEU A 988 -20.96 22.72 -5.74
C LEU A 988 -19.90 23.50 -6.52
N LYS A 989 -18.62 23.19 -6.27
CA LYS A 989 -17.47 23.78 -6.96
C LYS A 989 -16.57 22.68 -7.50
N ALA A 990 -15.99 22.88 -8.67
CA ALA A 990 -15.37 21.82 -9.49
C ALA A 990 -14.09 21.21 -8.88
N LYS A 991 -13.44 21.87 -7.90
CA LYS A 991 -12.13 21.47 -7.35
C LYS A 991 -12.12 21.37 -5.82
N GLY A 992 -11.28 20.50 -5.29
CA GLY A 992 -11.25 20.14 -3.85
C GLY A 992 -11.07 21.31 -2.88
N ASN A 993 -10.33 22.36 -3.28
CA ASN A 993 -10.14 23.57 -2.47
C ASN A 993 -10.64 24.86 -3.15
N ALA A 994 -11.65 24.77 -4.03
CA ALA A 994 -12.20 25.94 -4.73
C ALA A 994 -12.83 26.96 -3.77
N GLN A 995 -13.38 26.53 -2.64
CA GLN A 995 -13.85 27.47 -1.61
C GLN A 995 -12.67 28.14 -0.89
N GLY A 996 -11.62 27.38 -0.56
CA GLY A 996 -10.40 27.91 0.06
C GLY A 996 -9.72 29.03 -0.74
N LEU A 997 -9.73 28.98 -2.08
CA LEU A 997 -9.27 30.10 -2.92
C LEU A 997 -10.02 31.40 -2.61
N VAL A 998 -11.35 31.34 -2.60
CA VAL A 998 -12.21 32.50 -2.35
C VAL A 998 -12.01 33.03 -0.93
N ASP A 999 -11.93 32.12 0.03
CA ASP A 999 -11.73 32.42 1.46
C ASP A 999 -10.38 33.11 1.73
N MET A 1000 -9.31 32.72 1.03
CA MET A 1000 -8.00 33.37 1.11
C MET A 1000 -7.90 34.66 0.28
N GLY A 1001 -8.97 35.04 -0.42
CA GLY A 1001 -9.10 36.32 -1.14
C GLY A 1001 -8.77 36.29 -2.63
N VAL A 1002 -8.72 35.10 -3.27
CA VAL A 1002 -8.50 34.96 -4.72
C VAL A 1002 -9.83 35.08 -5.48
N THR A 1003 -10.34 36.31 -5.62
CA THR A 1003 -11.69 36.58 -6.16
C THR A 1003 -11.74 37.31 -7.51
N ALA A 1004 -10.59 37.71 -8.08
CA ALA A 1004 -10.56 38.38 -9.38
C ALA A 1004 -10.71 37.39 -10.55
N ASP A 1005 -11.33 37.83 -11.63
CA ASP A 1005 -11.47 37.06 -12.86
C ASP A 1005 -10.14 37.07 -13.65
N ALA A 1006 -9.60 35.90 -13.96
CA ALA A 1006 -8.38 35.77 -14.75
C ALA A 1006 -8.48 36.45 -16.12
N ALA A 1007 -9.68 36.52 -16.73
CA ALA A 1007 -9.90 37.19 -18.01
C ALA A 1007 -9.67 38.71 -17.95
N GLU A 1008 -9.80 39.34 -16.77
CA GLU A 1008 -9.45 40.76 -16.59
C GLU A 1008 -7.93 40.96 -16.61
N ILE A 1009 -7.18 40.07 -15.94
CA ILE A 1009 -5.71 40.12 -15.92
C ILE A 1009 -5.13 39.75 -17.29
N LEU A 1010 -5.71 38.78 -18.00
CA LEU A 1010 -5.31 38.43 -19.38
C LEU A 1010 -5.36 39.67 -20.30
N LYS A 1011 -6.43 40.49 -20.22
CA LYS A 1011 -6.53 41.75 -20.99
C LYS A 1011 -5.41 42.74 -20.64
N LEU A 1012 -4.96 42.79 -19.38
CA LEU A 1012 -3.83 43.64 -18.97
C LEU A 1012 -2.47 43.11 -19.49
N ILE A 1013 -2.30 41.79 -19.59
CA ILE A 1013 -1.15 41.17 -20.29
C ILE A 1013 -1.20 41.52 -21.77
N GLU A 1014 -2.38 41.41 -22.41
CA GLU A 1014 -2.54 41.76 -23.82
C GLU A 1014 -2.22 43.22 -24.16
N GLN A 1015 -2.52 44.13 -23.23
CA GLN A 1015 -2.21 45.55 -23.31
C GLN A 1015 -0.75 45.88 -22.94
N GLY A 1016 0.08 44.89 -22.58
CA GLY A 1016 1.47 45.10 -22.16
C GLY A 1016 1.62 45.79 -20.80
N ARG A 1017 0.55 45.84 -19.99
CA ARG A 1017 0.56 46.43 -18.64
C ARG A 1017 1.13 45.46 -17.61
N ILE A 1018 0.78 44.18 -17.72
CA ILE A 1018 1.43 43.09 -16.99
C ILE A 1018 2.60 42.57 -17.83
N LYS A 1019 3.77 42.51 -17.21
CA LYS A 1019 5.06 42.12 -17.81
C LYS A 1019 5.62 40.85 -17.19
N GLY A 1020 5.28 40.54 -15.94
CA GLY A 1020 5.72 39.32 -15.26
C GLY A 1020 4.57 38.57 -14.60
N ALA A 1021 4.59 37.23 -14.61
CA ALA A 1021 3.62 36.42 -13.89
C ALA A 1021 4.21 35.19 -13.21
N PHE A 1022 3.61 34.81 -12.08
CA PHE A 1022 3.73 33.47 -11.49
C PHE A 1022 2.42 32.71 -11.66
N ILE A 1023 2.49 31.45 -12.08
CA ILE A 1023 1.34 30.53 -12.17
C ILE A 1023 1.62 29.31 -11.30
N PHE A 1024 0.82 29.10 -10.26
CA PHE A 1024 0.99 28.01 -9.31
C PHE A 1024 -0.10 26.93 -9.49
N GLY A 1025 0.23 25.82 -10.14
CA GLY A 1025 -0.61 24.62 -10.25
C GLY A 1025 -1.77 24.70 -11.25
N GLU A 1026 -1.69 25.58 -12.24
CA GLU A 1026 -2.67 25.72 -13.33
C GLU A 1026 -1.98 25.66 -14.70
N ASP A 1027 -2.62 25.00 -15.66
CA ASP A 1027 -2.20 24.95 -17.06
C ASP A 1027 -3.29 25.53 -17.98
N PRO A 1028 -3.42 26.87 -18.02
CA PRO A 1028 -4.37 27.56 -18.90
C PRO A 1028 -4.02 27.44 -20.39
N ALA A 1029 -2.74 27.39 -20.77
CA ALA A 1029 -2.33 27.26 -22.17
C ALA A 1029 -2.75 25.92 -22.77
N GLY A 1030 -2.73 24.85 -21.98
CA GLY A 1030 -3.24 23.52 -22.35
C GLY A 1030 -4.75 23.35 -22.19
N ALA A 1031 -5.47 24.35 -21.67
CA ALA A 1031 -6.93 24.38 -21.58
C ALA A 1031 -7.57 25.25 -22.67
N ASP A 1032 -6.93 26.37 -23.01
CA ASP A 1032 -7.32 27.26 -24.12
C ASP A 1032 -6.08 27.72 -24.91
N ALA A 1033 -6.02 27.31 -26.17
CA ALA A 1033 -4.96 27.68 -27.10
C ALA A 1033 -4.85 29.20 -27.33
N ALA A 1034 -5.93 29.98 -27.14
CA ALA A 1034 -5.88 31.43 -27.24
C ALA A 1034 -4.98 32.05 -26.16
N VAL A 1035 -4.97 31.50 -24.94
CA VAL A 1035 -4.16 31.99 -23.82
C VAL A 1035 -2.66 31.84 -24.09
N THR A 1036 -2.24 30.85 -24.89
CA THR A 1036 -0.84 30.69 -25.34
C THR A 1036 -0.30 31.95 -26.02
N GLY A 1037 -1.11 32.63 -26.84
CA GLY A 1037 -0.72 33.87 -27.53
C GLY A 1037 -0.60 35.06 -26.58
N ILE A 1038 -1.35 35.05 -25.48
CA ILE A 1038 -1.35 36.10 -24.46
C ILE A 1038 -0.13 35.96 -23.56
N LEU A 1039 0.12 34.76 -23.01
CA LEU A 1039 1.24 34.52 -22.08
C LEU A 1039 2.61 34.78 -22.72
N LYS A 1040 2.76 34.55 -24.05
CA LYS A 1040 3.97 34.88 -24.80
C LYS A 1040 4.30 36.38 -24.90
N LYS A 1041 3.39 37.27 -24.47
CA LYS A 1041 3.63 38.73 -24.39
C LYS A 1041 4.36 39.15 -23.11
N LEU A 1042 4.49 38.26 -22.12
CA LEU A 1042 5.21 38.52 -20.87
C LEU A 1042 6.73 38.63 -21.11
N GLU A 1043 7.38 39.53 -20.37
CA GLU A 1043 8.84 39.64 -20.26
C GLU A 1043 9.43 38.57 -19.33
N PHE A 1044 8.59 37.99 -18.46
CA PHE A 1044 8.95 36.90 -17.56
C PHE A 1044 7.74 36.04 -17.17
N LEU A 1045 7.88 34.72 -17.25
CA LEU A 1045 6.90 33.77 -16.74
C LEU A 1045 7.57 32.70 -15.86
N ALA A 1046 7.09 32.54 -14.63
CA ALA A 1046 7.45 31.42 -13.76
C ALA A 1046 6.23 30.52 -13.50
N VAL A 1047 6.42 29.21 -13.57
CA VAL A 1047 5.36 28.21 -13.39
C VAL A 1047 5.79 27.22 -12.31
N GLN A 1048 4.91 26.92 -11.35
CA GLN A 1048 5.07 25.78 -10.46
C GLN A 1048 4.03 24.71 -10.82
N ASP A 1049 4.46 23.50 -11.18
CA ASP A 1049 3.57 22.43 -11.64
C ASP A 1049 4.16 21.02 -11.39
N LEU A 1050 3.32 19.99 -11.49
CA LEU A 1050 3.69 18.58 -11.33
C LEU A 1050 4.37 18.00 -12.58
N PHE A 1051 4.03 18.53 -13.76
CA PHE A 1051 4.49 18.03 -15.06
C PHE A 1051 4.99 19.17 -15.94
N LEU A 1052 5.73 18.84 -17.01
CA LEU A 1052 6.07 19.78 -18.06
C LEU A 1052 4.85 20.04 -18.98
N THR A 1053 3.89 20.78 -18.44
CA THR A 1053 2.63 21.20 -19.06
C THR A 1053 2.81 22.22 -20.19
N ASP A 1054 1.76 22.52 -20.94
CA ASP A 1054 1.85 23.46 -22.07
C ASP A 1054 2.19 24.87 -21.58
N THR A 1055 1.64 25.28 -20.43
CA THR A 1055 2.02 26.52 -19.74
C THR A 1055 3.45 26.48 -19.22
N ALA A 1056 3.89 25.38 -18.59
CA ALA A 1056 5.29 25.24 -18.14
C ALA A 1056 6.30 25.31 -19.30
N ARG A 1057 5.95 24.80 -20.49
CA ARG A 1057 6.78 24.89 -21.71
C ARG A 1057 6.97 26.32 -22.23
N LEU A 1058 6.13 27.27 -21.83
CA LEU A 1058 6.27 28.70 -22.14
C LEU A 1058 7.15 29.45 -21.12
N ALA A 1059 7.34 28.91 -19.91
CA ALA A 1059 7.96 29.61 -18.80
C ALA A 1059 9.47 29.86 -18.96
N ASP A 1060 9.99 30.88 -18.32
CA ASP A 1060 11.43 31.13 -18.12
C ASP A 1060 11.98 30.33 -16.93
N VAL A 1061 11.12 30.00 -15.96
CA VAL A 1061 11.44 29.16 -14.80
C VAL A 1061 10.30 28.18 -14.56
N VAL A 1062 10.63 26.90 -14.40
CA VAL A 1062 9.68 25.87 -13.95
C VAL A 1062 10.15 25.32 -12.60
N LEU A 1063 9.29 25.39 -11.60
CA LEU A 1063 9.53 24.85 -10.27
C LEU A 1063 8.69 23.57 -10.09
N PRO A 1064 9.28 22.44 -9.65
CA PRO A 1064 8.51 21.21 -9.46
C PRO A 1064 7.58 21.32 -8.24
N ALA A 1065 6.36 20.82 -8.38
CA ALA A 1065 5.36 20.80 -7.31
C ALA A 1065 5.32 19.47 -6.52
N ALA A 1066 4.95 19.56 -5.24
CA ALA A 1066 4.49 18.45 -4.43
C ALA A 1066 3.00 18.18 -4.72
N ALA A 1067 2.62 16.90 -4.82
CA ALA A 1067 1.23 16.49 -5.03
C ALA A 1067 0.42 16.55 -3.71
N PHE A 1068 -0.92 16.42 -3.79
CA PHE A 1068 -1.78 16.37 -2.59
C PHE A 1068 -1.40 15.24 -1.61
N SER A 1069 -0.78 14.17 -2.11
CA SER A 1069 -0.26 13.06 -1.30
C SER A 1069 1.06 13.38 -0.60
N GLU A 1070 1.68 14.53 -0.85
CA GLU A 1070 3.03 14.90 -0.40
C GLU A 1070 3.09 16.23 0.35
N SER A 1071 2.19 17.15 0.05
CA SER A 1071 1.90 18.31 0.91
C SER A 1071 1.07 17.89 2.13
N ARG A 1072 1.07 18.77 3.14
CA ARG A 1072 0.13 18.77 4.26
C ARG A 1072 -0.55 20.12 4.33
N GLY A 1073 -1.70 20.19 5.01
CA GLY A 1073 -2.39 21.45 5.24
C GLY A 1073 -3.88 21.22 5.38
N SER A 1074 -4.66 22.24 4.99
CA SER A 1074 -6.11 22.15 4.94
C SER A 1074 -6.71 22.43 3.57
N TYR A 1075 -7.83 21.78 3.29
CA TYR A 1075 -8.75 22.14 2.20
C TYR A 1075 -10.10 22.54 2.78
N THR A 1076 -10.80 23.40 2.07
CA THR A 1076 -12.16 23.83 2.37
C THR A 1076 -13.09 23.44 1.23
N SER A 1077 -14.04 22.57 1.56
CA SER A 1077 -15.01 22.04 0.61
C SER A 1077 -16.08 23.08 0.23
N ALA A 1078 -16.86 22.77 -0.79
CA ALA A 1078 -18.00 23.55 -1.27
C ALA A 1078 -19.07 23.81 -0.18
N GLU A 1079 -19.14 22.95 0.84
CA GLU A 1079 -20.01 23.14 2.02
C GLU A 1079 -19.37 23.99 3.14
N ARG A 1080 -18.23 24.66 2.89
CA ARG A 1080 -17.44 25.46 3.86
C ARG A 1080 -16.74 24.65 4.95
N ARG A 1081 -16.66 23.32 4.80
CA ARG A 1081 -15.98 22.46 5.78
C ARG A 1081 -14.48 22.50 5.54
N VAL A 1082 -13.76 23.10 6.47
CA VAL A 1082 -12.30 23.09 6.53
C VAL A 1082 -11.86 21.73 7.10
N GLN A 1083 -10.92 21.06 6.44
CA GLN A 1083 -10.44 19.72 6.78
C GLN A 1083 -8.92 19.66 6.68
N TRP A 1084 -8.25 19.10 7.70
CA TRP A 1084 -6.79 18.95 7.71
C TRP A 1084 -6.38 17.56 7.21
N PHE A 1085 -5.27 17.51 6.48
CA PHE A 1085 -4.61 16.27 6.10
C PHE A 1085 -3.08 16.34 6.28
N GLU A 1086 -2.50 15.20 6.61
CA GLU A 1086 -1.05 15.00 6.62
C GLU A 1086 -0.56 14.54 5.25
N ARG A 1087 0.73 14.76 4.98
CA ARG A 1087 1.38 14.13 3.83
C ARG A 1087 1.35 12.60 3.98
N ALA A 1088 0.99 11.90 2.90
CA ALA A 1088 1.06 10.45 2.85
C ALA A 1088 2.47 9.97 2.48
N LEU A 1089 3.13 10.66 1.55
CA LEU A 1089 4.45 10.36 1.03
C LEU A 1089 5.44 11.52 1.31
N PRO A 1090 6.76 11.27 1.28
CA PRO A 1090 7.76 12.32 1.14
C PRO A 1090 7.60 13.04 -0.21
N ALA A 1091 7.82 14.36 -0.25
CA ALA A 1091 7.79 15.11 -1.50
C ALA A 1091 8.91 14.65 -2.46
N SER A 1092 8.57 14.25 -3.69
CA SER A 1092 9.54 13.75 -4.68
C SER A 1092 10.57 14.81 -5.13
N THR A 1093 10.28 16.06 -4.82
CA THR A 1093 11.05 17.28 -5.14
C THR A 1093 12.03 17.66 -4.00
N GLY A 1094 11.93 16.98 -2.86
CA GLY A 1094 12.56 17.35 -1.60
C GLY A 1094 11.91 18.53 -0.85
N ARG A 1095 10.88 19.19 -1.40
CA ARG A 1095 10.20 20.37 -0.79
C ARG A 1095 8.68 20.33 -0.96
N GLU A 1096 7.93 20.54 0.13
CA GLU A 1096 6.47 20.78 0.10
C GLU A 1096 6.18 22.18 -0.52
N ASN A 1097 5.03 22.42 -1.17
CA ASN A 1097 4.86 23.66 -1.97
C ASN A 1097 4.95 24.94 -1.11
N TRP A 1098 4.47 24.91 0.14
CA TRP A 1098 4.59 26.04 1.06
C TRP A 1098 6.05 26.45 1.32
N GLN A 1099 6.99 25.50 1.28
CA GLN A 1099 8.42 25.76 1.42
C GLN A 1099 8.95 26.48 0.17
N VAL A 1100 8.55 26.03 -1.03
CA VAL A 1100 8.90 26.68 -2.29
C VAL A 1100 8.39 28.13 -2.32
N ILE A 1101 7.15 28.38 -1.88
CA ILE A 1101 6.57 29.73 -1.84
C ILE A 1101 7.29 30.61 -0.79
N ARG A 1102 7.63 30.06 0.39
CA ARG A 1102 8.45 30.75 1.42
C ARG A 1102 9.80 31.18 0.85
N ASP A 1103 10.49 30.26 0.19
CA ASP A 1103 11.86 30.48 -0.28
C ASP A 1103 11.88 31.44 -1.49
N LEU A 1104 10.84 31.39 -2.35
CA LEU A 1104 10.59 32.37 -3.41
C LEU A 1104 10.29 33.78 -2.87
N ALA A 1105 9.51 33.90 -1.80
CA ALA A 1105 9.29 35.17 -1.12
C ALA A 1105 10.60 35.72 -0.51
N GLY A 1106 11.43 34.84 0.07
CA GLY A 1106 12.79 35.17 0.49
C GLY A 1106 13.64 35.75 -0.64
N ALA A 1107 13.60 35.14 -1.84
CA ALA A 1107 14.34 35.59 -3.02
C ALA A 1107 13.91 36.98 -3.54
N THR A 1108 12.67 37.43 -3.28
CA THR A 1108 12.22 38.80 -3.58
C THR A 1108 12.51 39.81 -2.47
N GLY A 1109 13.05 39.36 -1.32
CA GLY A 1109 13.36 40.19 -0.15
C GLY A 1109 12.25 40.20 0.91
N CYS A 1110 11.22 39.36 0.77
CA CYS A 1110 10.10 39.24 1.69
C CYS A 1110 10.20 37.94 2.51
N ALA A 1111 10.92 37.98 3.64
CA ALA A 1111 11.09 36.82 4.50
C ALA A 1111 9.78 36.42 5.21
N PHE A 1112 9.29 35.21 4.93
CA PHE A 1112 8.20 34.57 5.67
C PHE A 1112 8.76 33.71 6.80
N ASN A 1113 8.52 34.11 8.04
CA ASN A 1113 9.01 33.45 9.24
C ASN A 1113 8.05 32.33 9.70
N PHE A 1114 7.86 31.31 8.85
CA PHE A 1114 7.08 30.10 9.16
C PHE A 1114 7.97 28.86 9.14
N GLY A 1115 8.00 28.15 10.27
CA GLY A 1115 8.68 26.87 10.47
C GLY A 1115 7.85 25.65 10.06
N SER A 1116 6.51 25.75 10.06
CA SER A 1116 5.61 24.67 9.65
C SER A 1116 4.29 25.18 9.05
N ALA A 1117 3.54 24.30 8.38
CA ALA A 1117 2.22 24.62 7.83
C ALA A 1117 1.19 24.96 8.93
N GLU A 1118 1.32 24.41 10.13
CA GLU A 1118 0.48 24.74 11.27
C GLU A 1118 0.63 26.21 11.70
N GLU A 1119 1.83 26.78 11.63
CA GLU A 1119 2.04 28.21 11.91
C GLU A 1119 1.38 29.12 10.86
N VAL A 1120 1.25 28.63 9.62
CA VAL A 1120 0.51 29.30 8.53
C VAL A 1120 -0.99 29.22 8.79
N LEU A 1121 -1.53 28.06 9.19
CA LEU A 1121 -2.92 27.92 9.61
C LEU A 1121 -3.26 28.85 10.80
N ASP A 1122 -2.34 28.96 11.76
CA ASP A 1122 -2.45 29.89 12.88
C ASP A 1122 -2.46 31.36 12.41
N ALA A 1123 -1.72 31.70 11.34
CA ALA A 1123 -1.75 33.03 10.72
C ALA A 1123 -3.06 33.29 9.96
N ILE A 1124 -3.60 32.28 9.26
CA ILE A 1124 -4.94 32.32 8.62
C ILE A 1124 -6.01 32.57 9.67
N SER A 1125 -6.02 31.80 10.76
CA SER A 1125 -6.98 31.91 11.87
C SER A 1125 -6.97 33.28 12.57
N ARG A 1126 -5.85 34.03 12.49
CA ARG A 1126 -5.77 35.41 13.01
C ARG A 1126 -6.26 36.46 12.00
N GLN A 1127 -6.04 36.24 10.70
CA GLN A 1127 -6.21 37.26 9.66
C GLN A 1127 -7.51 37.12 8.85
N ILE A 1128 -8.02 35.91 8.64
CA ILE A 1128 -9.26 35.64 7.92
C ILE A 1128 -10.41 35.53 8.93
N PRO A 1129 -11.40 36.45 8.94
CA PRO A 1129 -12.46 36.49 9.95
C PRO A 1129 -13.24 35.17 10.09
N GLU A 1130 -13.52 34.52 8.97
CA GLU A 1130 -14.28 33.27 8.85
C GLU A 1130 -13.57 32.11 9.56
N TYR A 1131 -12.23 32.10 9.51
CA TYR A 1131 -11.36 31.06 10.07
C TYR A 1131 -10.97 31.36 11.53
N ARG A 1132 -11.51 32.42 12.13
CA ARG A 1132 -11.15 32.83 13.49
C ARG A 1132 -11.42 31.73 14.51
N GLY A 1133 -10.36 31.26 15.15
CA GLY A 1133 -10.41 30.19 16.16
C GLY A 1133 -10.19 28.78 15.60
N VAL A 1134 -10.07 28.62 14.27
CA VAL A 1134 -9.65 27.35 13.66
C VAL A 1134 -8.26 26.97 14.16
N LYS A 1135 -8.10 25.70 14.54
CA LYS A 1135 -6.84 25.06 14.93
C LYS A 1135 -6.80 23.64 14.36
N LYS A 1136 -5.60 23.14 14.04
CA LYS A 1136 -5.39 21.78 13.49
C LYS A 1136 -6.18 20.68 14.23
N THR A 1137 -6.21 20.69 15.56
CA THR A 1137 -6.91 19.68 16.38
C THR A 1137 -8.43 19.66 16.21
N ALA A 1138 -9.04 20.76 15.74
CA ALA A 1138 -10.46 20.83 15.40
C ALA A 1138 -10.75 20.45 13.95
N LEU A 1139 -9.71 20.32 13.12
CA LEU A 1139 -9.81 19.96 11.70
C LEU A 1139 -9.63 18.45 11.44
N THR A 1140 -9.02 17.74 12.39
CA THR A 1140 -8.83 16.29 12.35
C THR A 1140 -10.12 15.54 12.74
N GLY A 1141 -10.54 14.55 11.94
CA GLY A 1141 -11.69 13.71 12.28
C GLY A 1141 -13.05 14.25 11.82
N GLY A 1142 -13.12 14.90 10.65
CA GLY A 1142 -14.37 15.36 10.04
C GLY A 1142 -14.50 16.88 9.86
N GLY A 1143 -13.48 17.66 10.23
CA GLY A 1143 -13.41 19.10 9.92
C GLY A 1143 -14.41 20.00 10.67
N ILE A 1144 -14.35 21.29 10.36
CA ILE A 1144 -15.20 22.34 10.96
C ILE A 1144 -15.83 23.22 9.88
N PHE A 1145 -17.09 23.64 10.06
CA PHE A 1145 -17.76 24.55 9.14
C PHE A 1145 -17.43 26.01 9.48
N TRP A 1146 -16.84 26.76 8.56
CA TRP A 1146 -16.72 28.20 8.77
C TRP A 1146 -18.07 28.92 8.53
N PRO A 1147 -18.39 30.02 9.25
CA PRO A 1147 -17.59 30.69 10.29
C PRO A 1147 -17.35 29.82 11.54
N ALA A 1148 -16.07 29.69 11.93
CA ALA A 1148 -15.64 28.70 12.92
C ALA A 1148 -15.72 29.21 14.37
N GLY A 1149 -15.50 30.51 14.60
CA GLY A 1149 -15.41 31.13 15.93
C GLY A 1149 -16.74 31.31 16.67
N THR A 1150 -17.70 30.40 16.47
CA THR A 1150 -19.03 30.44 17.12
C THR A 1150 -19.02 29.70 18.46
N LYS A 1151 -20.18 29.58 19.11
CA LYS A 1151 -20.34 28.73 20.31
C LYS A 1151 -20.43 27.24 19.98
N ASP A 1152 -20.57 26.88 18.70
CA ASP A 1152 -20.70 25.50 18.24
C ASP A 1152 -19.31 24.90 18.00
N ALA A 1153 -19.06 23.70 18.55
CA ALA A 1153 -17.80 22.98 18.39
C ALA A 1153 -17.52 22.55 16.94
N PHE A 1154 -18.57 22.43 16.12
CA PHE A 1154 -18.49 22.07 14.70
C PHE A 1154 -18.60 23.29 13.76
N GLY A 1155 -18.67 24.51 14.32
CA GLY A 1155 -18.86 25.75 13.58
C GLY A 1155 -20.29 25.91 13.06
N MET A 1156 -20.48 26.58 11.92
CA MET A 1156 -21.82 26.97 11.45
C MET A 1156 -22.25 26.20 10.18
N PRO A 1157 -22.88 25.02 10.28
CA PRO A 1157 -23.33 24.24 9.11
C PRO A 1157 -24.44 24.94 8.31
N VAL A 1158 -25.26 25.78 8.95
CA VAL A 1158 -26.36 26.53 8.33
C VAL A 1158 -26.16 28.02 8.57
N LEU A 1159 -25.92 28.77 7.50
CA LEU A 1159 -25.76 30.24 7.49
C LEU A 1159 -27.11 30.96 7.64
N TYR A 1160 -27.05 32.29 7.81
CA TYR A 1160 -28.19 33.23 7.74
C TYR A 1160 -29.37 33.00 8.69
N ARG A 1161 -29.14 32.33 9.82
CA ARG A 1161 -30.14 32.11 10.88
C ARG A 1161 -30.55 33.40 11.59
N GLU A 1162 -29.61 34.33 11.77
CA GLU A 1162 -29.80 35.59 12.52
C GLU A 1162 -29.84 36.84 11.62
N GLY A 1163 -29.50 36.71 10.33
CA GLY A 1163 -29.44 37.80 9.36
C GLY A 1163 -28.56 37.45 8.15
N PHE A 1164 -28.65 38.21 7.07
CA PHE A 1164 -27.74 38.10 5.92
C PHE A 1164 -26.44 38.88 6.16
N ASN A 1165 -25.38 38.57 5.41
CA ASN A 1165 -24.04 39.15 5.63
C ASN A 1165 -23.90 40.54 4.98
N PHE A 1166 -24.76 41.47 5.39
CA PHE A 1166 -24.75 42.88 5.04
C PHE A 1166 -25.05 43.72 6.29
N GLU A 1167 -24.65 44.99 6.28
CA GLU A 1167 -24.91 45.92 7.39
C GLU A 1167 -26.40 46.07 7.75
N SER A 1168 -27.32 45.90 6.78
CA SER A 1168 -28.77 45.94 7.00
C SER A 1168 -29.35 44.65 7.59
N GLY A 1169 -28.57 43.57 7.66
CA GLY A 1169 -29.03 42.22 8.01
C GLY A 1169 -30.01 41.59 7.00
N LYS A 1170 -30.32 42.29 5.89
CA LYS A 1170 -31.27 41.89 4.84
C LYS A 1170 -30.56 41.46 3.57
N ALA A 1171 -31.17 40.52 2.84
CA ALA A 1171 -30.70 40.10 1.52
C ALA A 1171 -30.95 41.20 0.47
N ARG A 1172 -30.07 41.29 -0.54
CA ARG A 1172 -30.14 42.32 -1.59
C ARG A 1172 -30.67 41.74 -2.90
N LEU A 1173 -31.96 41.91 -3.16
CA LEU A 1173 -32.57 41.42 -4.38
C LEU A 1173 -32.15 42.30 -5.56
N ALA A 1174 -31.64 41.68 -6.62
CA ALA A 1174 -31.07 42.37 -7.78
C ALA A 1174 -31.88 42.07 -9.05
N VAL A 1175 -32.13 43.11 -9.85
CA VAL A 1175 -32.75 42.97 -11.18
C VAL A 1175 -31.74 42.38 -12.16
N SER A 1176 -32.12 41.30 -12.84
CA SER A 1176 -31.30 40.69 -13.91
C SER A 1176 -31.66 41.26 -15.28
N ALA A 1177 -30.66 41.75 -16.00
CA ALA A 1177 -30.76 42.36 -17.33
C ALA A 1177 -31.06 41.34 -18.47
N GLY A 1178 -31.17 40.04 -18.17
CA GLY A 1178 -31.22 38.98 -19.17
C GLY A 1178 -29.82 38.49 -19.57
N GLY A 1179 -29.76 37.45 -20.40
CA GLY A 1179 -28.50 36.82 -20.84
C GLY A 1179 -28.43 35.32 -20.54
N PRO A 1180 -27.31 34.64 -20.85
CA PRO A 1180 -27.18 33.20 -20.68
C PRO A 1180 -27.23 32.78 -19.21
N ALA A 1181 -27.88 31.65 -18.93
CA ALA A 1181 -27.90 31.04 -17.60
C ALA A 1181 -26.73 30.07 -17.38
N PHE A 1182 -26.33 29.37 -18.43
CA PHE A 1182 -25.29 28.35 -18.43
C PHE A 1182 -24.05 28.81 -19.20
N ARG A 1183 -22.89 28.30 -18.77
CA ARG A 1183 -21.58 28.46 -19.41
C ARG A 1183 -20.86 27.12 -19.43
N CYS A 1184 -19.82 27.03 -20.25
CA CYS A 1184 -18.91 25.89 -20.27
C CYS A 1184 -17.51 26.38 -19.89
N MET A 1185 -16.89 25.76 -18.88
CA MET A 1185 -15.48 25.96 -18.53
C MET A 1185 -14.76 24.62 -18.61
N GLY A 1186 -13.66 24.58 -19.36
CA GLY A 1186 -12.79 23.40 -19.43
C GLY A 1186 -11.89 23.29 -18.20
N PRO A 1187 -11.42 22.09 -17.84
CA PRO A 1187 -10.51 21.91 -16.71
C PRO A 1187 -9.13 22.53 -17.01
N ALA A 1188 -8.79 23.61 -16.30
CA ALA A 1188 -7.46 24.27 -16.33
C ALA A 1188 -6.32 23.43 -15.69
N ASP A 1189 -6.54 22.14 -15.43
CA ASP A 1189 -5.75 21.29 -14.54
C ASP A 1189 -5.23 20.03 -15.25
N ALA A 1190 -3.91 19.87 -15.26
CA ALA A 1190 -3.22 18.80 -15.97
C ALA A 1190 -3.46 17.39 -15.43
N VAL A 1191 -3.63 17.17 -14.12
CA VAL A 1191 -3.84 15.78 -13.60
C VAL A 1191 -5.28 15.33 -13.83
N GLU A 1192 -6.28 16.22 -13.74
CA GLU A 1192 -7.65 15.83 -14.12
C GLU A 1192 -7.74 15.58 -15.63
N ARG A 1193 -7.10 16.40 -16.49
CA ARG A 1193 -7.02 16.12 -17.93
C ARG A 1193 -6.26 14.83 -18.25
N ALA A 1194 -5.17 14.53 -17.53
CA ALA A 1194 -4.45 13.26 -17.68
C ALA A 1194 -5.32 12.06 -17.25
N PHE A 1195 -6.13 12.20 -16.20
CA PHE A 1195 -7.08 11.15 -15.81
C PHE A 1195 -8.23 11.02 -16.80
N ALA A 1196 -8.80 12.12 -17.29
CA ALA A 1196 -9.87 12.13 -18.30
C ALA A 1196 -9.42 11.44 -19.60
N ARG A 1197 -8.25 11.80 -20.15
CA ARG A 1197 -7.66 11.11 -21.31
C ARG A 1197 -7.50 9.61 -21.06
N LYS A 1198 -7.04 9.20 -19.88
CA LYS A 1198 -6.97 7.77 -19.53
C LYS A 1198 -8.34 7.08 -19.50
N MET A 1199 -9.40 7.78 -19.07
CA MET A 1199 -10.78 7.26 -19.10
C MET A 1199 -11.31 7.12 -20.54
N GLU A 1200 -10.96 8.06 -21.42
CA GLU A 1200 -11.28 8.04 -22.85
C GLU A 1200 -10.52 6.91 -23.58
N GLU A 1201 -9.19 6.85 -23.44
CA GLU A 1201 -8.31 5.82 -24.01
C GLU A 1201 -8.68 4.39 -23.59
N THR A 1202 -9.29 4.23 -22.40
CA THR A 1202 -9.74 2.92 -21.89
C THR A 1202 -11.20 2.61 -22.16
N GLY A 1203 -11.93 3.50 -22.85
CA GLY A 1203 -13.32 3.30 -23.26
C GLY A 1203 -14.35 3.38 -22.13
N ILE A 1204 -14.01 4.01 -20.99
CA ILE A 1204 -14.91 4.14 -19.84
C ILE A 1204 -15.55 5.53 -19.73
N ALA A 1205 -14.98 6.54 -20.39
CA ALA A 1205 -15.65 7.84 -20.55
C ALA A 1205 -17.03 7.64 -21.22
N ARG A 1206 -18.09 8.09 -20.55
CA ARG A 1206 -19.50 8.07 -20.98
C ARG A 1206 -20.13 9.42 -20.66
#